data_AF-A0A336LYY3-F1
#
_entry.id   AF-A0A336LYY3-F1
#
_cell.length_a   1.000
_cell.length_b   1.000
_cell.length_c   1.000
_cell.angle_alpha   90.00
_cell.angle_beta   90.00
_cell.angle_gamma   90.00
#
_symmetry.space_group_name_H-M   'P 1'
#
loop_
_entity.id
_entity.type
_entity.pdbx_description
1 polymer ?
#
loop_
_entity_poly.entity_id
_entity_poly.type
_entity_poly.pdbx_seq_one_letter_code
_entity_poly.pdbx_strand_id
1 'polypeptide(L)'
;MLKFFNIFILFISISIHNHFGQCDTQAQYEANIKFYGYASNGSNFLTNFNNNVTLLEFCDPNENYTIIVHGWTESIYSIWVQNLKDSFVKARQGCVFVMDYSIYSVADYFTLLSNFFGIQAVLTRKLRQFDELGFNPDNALLFGFSFGSHLVFEAAYQYGPRKIARADCCDPAASSHQISVTHAKDAAKDVQCIHTSSDIGTINRYCQKNVNMGNCGLSQPAALIPPFVTISHFMCPVIYVNAFDNDFKMVTTADVYQATMFSCASTQVVDITKLGPLVMGFRMNMSVPNGDYYSLTRILPPYNIVLLISSILVLGIFGVGAQFETNIIFRTFTTNGTTFNSTFTNNDTLLEMCNVTENITIVVHGWKESINTEWTKDLIGNYSAARGGCVIFMDYNKTTDFYVLVTQFVSIQPVLLRKLRQLEQLGYNPNNFFLFGFSYGAHLVFEAAYNFGSRKIGRLDACDPAGPYFTDLTKIHAMDAAKDVQCIHTSTDNGTPYRYCQKNVLLGKCGILQDAASSPPKGNHGMCPYFYTSAFNHNFKLVTKNDVYKATWYLCTLAVGKPEPDVSKMQPNVMGFRMNMSLPDGQYYALTSKNPPYNAQYEANIIFRTFTTNGTTFNSTFINNETMLEMCNVTENITIVVHGWKESINTEWTKDLIGNYSAARGGCVIFMDYFFYSKNTDFYILVTQFPGIMPVLVRKLRQLEQLGYNPDNFFLFGFSYGAHLVFEAGYNFGMNKVGRLDACDPAGPYFTDLTKIHEMDAAKDVQCIHTSTDNGTPYRYCQKNVLLGKCGILQDAASSPPKGNHGMCPYFYTTNQYENNIIFRVFQPDWIQFNSTFDDNATLLANCNPMENYTIIVHGWGESIRSVWPLTLIGQFLDMRSGCVIFMDYFFYSKLGYATLVSHFKGIQAVLTRKLRQLDELGFDANNGVMFGFSFGSHLAFEGGYQFGPRKLARIDACDPAGPSFPASAISVKHAKDSAQNVQCIHTSSDKGTTLRYCQKSINMGRCGITQIGATSPPLMSHGLCPIFYRNAFTSDFNLVPKKLIETTFKVTCYNKTISPNVTLLSPTRMGIRLDTTIPDGEYYSITGKLSPFNLI
;
A
#
# COMPACT_ATOMS: atom_id res chain seq x y z
N MET A 1 -5.98 -16.96 30.99
CA MET A 1 -6.12 -15.74 30.16
C MET A 1 -5.68 -15.92 28.70
N LEU A 2 -4.63 -16.67 28.36
CA LEU A 2 -4.27 -16.97 26.96
C LEU A 2 -5.17 -17.99 26.22
N LYS A 3 -6.10 -18.68 26.89
CA LYS A 3 -7.04 -19.62 26.24
C LYS A 3 -8.32 -18.96 25.71
N PHE A 4 -8.66 -17.74 26.14
CA PHE A 4 -9.76 -16.97 25.54
C PHE A 4 -9.30 -16.15 24.32
N PHE A 5 -8.01 -15.84 24.23
CA PHE A 5 -7.44 -15.09 23.11
C PHE A 5 -7.27 -15.94 21.83
N ASN A 6 -7.13 -17.26 21.96
CA ASN A 6 -6.97 -18.18 20.82
C ASN A 6 -8.28 -18.75 20.26
N ILE A 7 -9.42 -18.55 20.94
CA ILE A 7 -10.75 -18.92 20.40
C ILE A 7 -11.39 -17.75 19.63
N PHE A 8 -10.92 -16.51 19.86
CA PHE A 8 -11.45 -15.33 19.18
C PHE A 8 -10.81 -15.06 17.79
N ILE A 9 -9.65 -15.65 17.50
CA ILE A 9 -8.93 -15.45 16.23
C ILE A 9 -9.22 -16.58 15.21
N LEU A 10 -9.88 -17.67 15.62
CA LEU A 10 -10.13 -18.83 14.73
C LEU A 10 -11.52 -18.87 14.07
N PHE A 11 -12.40 -17.90 14.31
CA PHE A 11 -13.72 -17.81 13.64
C PHE A 11 -13.83 -16.74 12.55
N ILE A 12 -12.76 -15.99 12.26
CA ILE A 12 -12.74 -15.01 11.16
C ILE A 12 -11.93 -15.58 10.00
N SER A 13 -12.45 -16.65 9.41
CA SER A 13 -12.05 -17.16 8.10
C SER A 13 -13.16 -18.09 7.62
N ILE A 14 -14.32 -17.52 7.27
CA ILE A 14 -15.30 -18.00 6.29
C ILE A 14 -16.45 -16.97 6.27
N SER A 15 -16.79 -16.51 5.07
CA SER A 15 -17.91 -15.60 4.73
C SER A 15 -17.69 -14.10 4.91
N ILE A 16 -16.93 -13.49 3.99
CA ILE A 16 -17.13 -12.09 3.58
C ILE A 16 -17.26 -12.09 2.06
N HIS A 17 -18.43 -12.53 1.59
CA HIS A 17 -19.03 -12.07 0.34
C HIS A 17 -20.36 -11.45 0.76
N ASN A 18 -20.60 -10.22 0.30
CA ASN A 18 -21.79 -9.40 0.53
C ASN A 18 -21.91 -8.78 1.93
N HIS A 19 -21.26 -7.62 2.15
CA HIS A 19 -21.78 -6.45 2.89
C HIS A 19 -20.67 -5.40 3.12
N PHE A 20 -20.13 -4.81 2.06
CA PHE A 20 -19.64 -3.43 2.15
C PHE A 20 -20.78 -2.54 1.65
N GLY A 21 -21.61 -2.13 2.61
CA GLY A 21 -22.77 -1.28 2.39
C GLY A 21 -22.36 0.08 1.83
N GLN A 22 -23.27 0.66 1.05
CA GLN A 22 -23.22 2.04 0.58
C GLN A 22 -22.85 3.00 1.72
N CYS A 23 -21.96 3.98 1.47
CA CYS A 23 -21.86 5.13 2.36
C CYS A 23 -23.19 5.87 2.34
N ASP A 24 -23.75 6.08 3.53
CA ASP A 24 -24.96 6.88 3.72
C ASP A 24 -24.73 8.29 3.14
N THR A 25 -25.73 8.83 2.45
CA THR A 25 -25.76 10.26 2.10
C THR A 25 -25.80 11.11 3.37
N GLN A 26 -25.44 12.40 3.28
CA GLN A 26 -25.53 13.30 4.43
C GLN A 26 -26.93 13.31 5.08
N ALA A 27 -27.99 13.19 4.27
CA ALA A 27 -29.37 13.09 4.76
C ALA A 27 -29.62 11.77 5.54
N GLN A 28 -28.96 10.68 5.17
CA GLN A 28 -29.04 9.41 5.89
C GLN A 28 -28.28 9.47 7.21
N TYR A 29 -27.08 10.06 7.27
CA TYR A 29 -26.40 10.30 8.54
C TYR A 29 -27.25 11.14 9.52
N GLU A 30 -27.94 12.16 9.00
CA GLU A 30 -28.83 13.03 9.78
C GLU A 30 -30.10 12.34 10.28
N ALA A 31 -30.57 11.33 9.54
CA ALA A 31 -31.69 10.50 9.96
C ALA A 31 -31.27 9.44 11.00
N ASN A 32 -30.06 8.92 10.87
CA ASN A 32 -29.57 7.79 11.66
C ASN A 32 -28.97 8.21 13.01
N ILE A 33 -28.32 9.38 13.08
CA ILE A 33 -27.73 9.91 14.31
C ILE A 33 -28.77 10.67 15.12
N LYS A 34 -28.85 10.36 16.41
CA LYS A 34 -29.86 10.90 17.33
C LYS A 34 -29.24 11.78 18.39
N PHE A 35 -29.96 12.84 18.78
CA PHE A 35 -29.59 13.69 19.90
C PHE A 35 -30.66 13.58 20.99
N TYR A 36 -30.31 12.96 22.11
CA TYR A 36 -31.20 12.82 23.26
C TYR A 36 -30.95 13.98 24.23
N GLY A 37 -31.96 14.81 24.46
CA GLY A 37 -31.91 15.98 25.33
C GLY A 37 -32.47 15.69 26.72
N TYR A 38 -31.82 16.26 27.73
CA TYR A 38 -32.15 16.15 29.14
C TYR A 38 -32.10 17.55 29.77
N ALA A 39 -33.23 18.02 30.30
CA ALA A 39 -33.33 19.34 30.93
C ALA A 39 -33.19 19.25 32.45
N SER A 40 -32.79 20.37 33.06
CA SER A 40 -32.62 20.54 34.51
C SER A 40 -33.90 20.24 35.33
N ASN A 41 -35.08 20.42 34.72
CA ASN A 41 -36.39 20.11 35.32
C ASN A 41 -36.76 18.61 35.30
N GLY A 42 -35.88 17.74 34.81
CA GLY A 42 -36.09 16.29 34.73
C GLY A 42 -36.87 15.81 33.50
N SER A 43 -37.20 16.72 32.57
CA SER A 43 -37.80 16.33 31.28
C SER A 43 -36.75 15.79 30.31
N ASN A 44 -37.16 14.78 29.53
CA ASN A 44 -36.33 14.14 28.51
C ASN A 44 -37.02 14.29 27.16
N PHE A 45 -36.25 14.58 26.11
CA PHE A 45 -36.77 14.71 24.76
C PHE A 45 -35.79 14.15 23.73
N LEU A 46 -36.30 13.78 22.56
CA LEU A 46 -35.48 13.38 21.42
C LEU A 46 -35.55 14.51 20.39
N THR A 47 -34.41 15.08 20.04
CA THR A 47 -34.30 16.05 18.93
C THR A 47 -33.54 15.41 17.77
N ASN A 48 -34.12 15.53 16.58
CA ASN A 48 -33.45 15.22 15.31
C ASN A 48 -33.14 16.54 14.58
N PHE A 49 -32.70 16.50 13.33
CA PHE A 49 -32.45 17.73 12.55
C PHE A 49 -33.70 18.52 12.17
N ASN A 50 -34.89 17.91 12.18
CA ASN A 50 -36.09 18.49 11.57
C ASN A 50 -37.09 19.08 12.60
N ASN A 51 -36.92 18.83 13.90
CA ASN A 51 -37.90 19.18 14.94
C ASN A 51 -37.41 20.31 15.86
N ASN A 52 -37.28 21.53 15.31
CA ASN A 52 -36.76 22.70 16.04
C ASN A 52 -37.73 23.28 17.08
N VAL A 53 -39.04 23.18 16.86
CA VAL A 53 -40.07 23.73 17.76
C VAL A 53 -40.01 23.04 19.14
N THR A 54 -39.89 21.72 19.14
CA THR A 54 -39.79 20.92 20.36
C THR A 54 -38.51 21.24 21.15
N LEU A 55 -37.40 21.57 20.48
CA LEU A 55 -36.15 21.88 21.18
C LEU A 55 -36.26 23.14 22.07
N LEU A 56 -36.91 24.19 21.58
CA LEU A 56 -37.08 25.47 22.28
C LEU A 56 -38.11 25.42 23.43
N GLU A 57 -39.00 24.43 23.42
CA GLU A 57 -39.95 24.20 24.52
C GLU A 57 -39.28 23.60 25.76
N PHE A 58 -38.19 22.84 25.57
CA PHE A 58 -37.49 22.14 26.65
C PHE A 58 -36.16 22.78 27.03
N CYS A 59 -35.64 23.70 26.22
CA CYS A 59 -34.33 24.26 26.41
C CYS A 59 -34.29 25.76 26.13
N ASP A 60 -33.97 26.56 27.14
CA ASP A 60 -33.78 28.01 26.98
C ASP A 60 -32.43 28.27 26.28
N PRO A 61 -32.42 28.93 25.11
CA PRO A 61 -31.19 29.26 24.37
C PRO A 61 -30.19 30.14 25.15
N ASN A 62 -30.64 30.81 26.21
CA ASN A 62 -29.78 31.64 27.07
C ASN A 62 -29.11 30.85 28.20
N GLU A 63 -29.48 29.60 28.43
CA GLU A 63 -28.89 28.74 29.46
C GLU A 63 -27.65 27.98 28.96
N ASN A 64 -26.95 27.34 29.89
CA ASN A 64 -25.82 26.45 29.57
C ASN A 64 -26.29 25.20 28.85
N TYR A 65 -25.55 24.77 27.84
CA TYR A 65 -25.81 23.46 27.21
C TYR A 65 -24.54 22.64 27.00
N THR A 66 -24.67 21.33 27.20
CA THR A 66 -23.58 20.35 27.02
C THR A 66 -23.95 19.35 25.94
N ILE A 67 -23.00 18.98 25.07
CA ILE A 67 -23.14 17.84 24.15
C ILE A 67 -22.12 16.77 24.52
N ILE A 68 -22.58 15.55 24.81
CA ILE A 68 -21.76 14.37 25.12
C ILE A 68 -21.69 13.48 23.88
N VAL A 69 -20.47 13.13 23.47
CA VAL A 69 -20.18 12.26 22.32
C VAL A 69 -19.41 11.02 22.80
N HIS A 70 -20.04 9.85 22.67
CA HIS A 70 -19.46 8.57 23.13
C HIS A 70 -18.34 8.07 22.19
N GLY A 71 -17.72 6.94 22.53
CA GLY A 71 -16.60 6.33 21.80
C GLY A 71 -16.98 5.16 20.88
N TRP A 72 -15.96 4.45 20.38
CA TRP A 72 -16.12 3.21 19.59
C TRP A 72 -16.68 2.09 20.47
N THR A 73 -17.60 1.26 19.93
CA THR A 73 -18.36 0.21 20.64
C THR A 73 -19.29 0.70 21.76
N GLU A 74 -19.44 2.01 21.92
CA GLU A 74 -20.30 2.63 22.94
C GLU A 74 -21.62 3.13 22.35
N SER A 75 -22.57 3.46 23.23
CA SER A 75 -23.86 4.07 22.86
C SER A 75 -24.33 5.01 23.97
N ILE A 76 -25.51 5.60 23.78
CA ILE A 76 -26.19 6.32 24.86
C ILE A 76 -26.40 5.48 26.13
N TYR A 77 -26.53 4.16 26.01
CA TYR A 77 -26.80 3.28 27.16
C TYR A 77 -25.57 2.94 27.99
N SER A 78 -24.38 3.36 27.56
CA SER A 78 -23.15 3.14 28.31
C SER A 78 -23.23 3.75 29.71
N ILE A 79 -22.81 2.99 30.72
CA ILE A 79 -22.95 3.37 32.14
C ILE A 79 -22.30 4.73 32.43
N TRP A 80 -21.10 4.97 31.89
CA TRP A 80 -20.41 6.24 32.08
C TRP A 80 -21.15 7.40 31.41
N VAL A 81 -21.79 7.18 30.25
CA VAL A 81 -22.58 8.21 29.53
C VAL A 81 -23.77 8.63 30.39
N GLN A 82 -24.47 7.66 30.98
CA GLN A 82 -25.60 7.93 31.87
C GLN A 82 -25.17 8.71 33.12
N ASN A 83 -24.10 8.26 33.80
CA ASN A 83 -23.58 8.93 34.99
C ASN A 83 -23.08 10.35 34.69
N LEU A 84 -22.41 10.54 33.55
CA LEU A 84 -21.89 11.84 33.13
C LEU A 84 -23.02 12.80 32.76
N LYS A 85 -24.03 12.32 32.04
CA LYS A 85 -25.25 13.06 31.73
C LYS A 85 -25.93 13.53 33.03
N ASP A 86 -26.15 12.65 33.99
CA ASP A 86 -26.77 13.02 35.28
C ASP A 86 -25.94 14.04 36.07
N SER A 87 -24.61 13.94 36.00
CA SER A 87 -23.69 14.89 36.64
C SER A 87 -23.77 16.28 36.00
N PHE A 88 -23.81 16.36 34.67
CA PHE A 88 -23.95 17.64 33.97
C PHE A 88 -25.32 18.29 34.17
N VAL A 89 -26.41 17.53 34.17
CA VAL A 89 -27.77 18.04 34.45
C VAL A 89 -27.81 18.72 35.81
N LYS A 90 -27.18 18.12 36.83
CA LYS A 90 -27.10 18.71 38.18
C LYS A 90 -26.18 19.94 38.24
N ALA A 91 -25.05 19.90 37.55
CA ALA A 91 -23.97 20.86 37.75
C ALA A 91 -24.05 22.12 36.89
N ARG A 92 -24.57 22.06 35.65
CA ARG A 92 -24.54 23.20 34.72
C ARG A 92 -25.79 24.06 34.67
N GLN A 93 -26.93 23.57 35.19
CA GLN A 93 -28.26 24.18 35.08
C GLN A 93 -28.56 24.63 33.63
N GLY A 94 -29.28 23.77 32.91
CA GLY A 94 -29.61 23.93 31.50
C GLY A 94 -29.80 22.57 30.83
N CYS A 95 -29.36 22.41 29.58
CA CYS A 95 -29.64 21.20 28.79
C CYS A 95 -28.40 20.35 28.52
N VAL A 96 -28.56 19.04 28.62
CA VAL A 96 -27.54 18.07 28.23
C VAL A 96 -28.04 17.26 27.05
N PHE A 97 -27.27 17.22 25.98
CA PHE A 97 -27.53 16.42 24.80
C PHE A 97 -26.53 15.27 24.73
N VAL A 98 -27.01 14.07 24.43
CA VAL A 98 -26.15 12.92 24.11
C VAL A 98 -26.30 12.61 22.63
N MET A 99 -25.20 12.71 21.88
CA MET A 99 -25.13 12.32 20.48
C MET A 99 -24.91 10.81 20.41
N ASP A 100 -25.91 10.09 19.92
CA ASP A 100 -25.89 8.65 19.74
C ASP A 100 -25.67 8.31 18.26
N TYR A 101 -24.45 7.87 17.96
CA TYR A 101 -24.06 7.38 16.63
C TYR A 101 -23.83 5.86 16.64
N SER A 102 -24.41 5.15 17.62
CA SER A 102 -24.12 3.73 17.87
C SER A 102 -24.37 2.79 16.69
N ILE A 103 -25.27 3.16 15.76
CA ILE A 103 -25.47 2.46 14.48
C ILE A 103 -24.18 2.33 13.65
N TYR A 104 -23.25 3.27 13.80
CA TYR A 104 -21.93 3.25 13.17
C TYR A 104 -20.82 2.78 14.13
N SER A 105 -21.04 2.81 15.45
CA SER A 105 -20.03 2.47 16.47
C SER A 105 -19.87 0.96 16.74
N VAL A 106 -20.80 0.12 16.23
CA VAL A 106 -20.79 -1.35 16.38
C VAL A 106 -20.00 -2.10 15.31
N ALA A 107 -19.49 -1.39 14.29
CA ALA A 107 -18.66 -1.97 13.26
C ALA A 107 -17.21 -2.14 13.73
N ASP A 108 -16.40 -2.86 12.97
CA ASP A 108 -14.94 -2.83 13.17
C ASP A 108 -14.42 -1.39 13.03
N TYR A 109 -13.31 -1.09 13.71
CA TYR A 109 -12.79 0.27 13.83
C TYR A 109 -12.49 0.95 12.47
N PHE A 110 -12.14 0.19 11.42
CA PHE A 110 -11.89 0.74 10.09
C PHE A 110 -13.17 1.16 9.37
N THR A 111 -14.25 0.42 9.56
CA THR A 111 -15.58 0.82 9.09
C THR A 111 -16.08 2.07 9.82
N LEU A 112 -15.81 2.22 11.12
CA LEU A 112 -16.13 3.48 11.82
C LEU A 112 -15.31 4.66 11.26
N LEU A 113 -14.03 4.45 10.94
CA LEU A 113 -13.17 5.47 10.32
C LEU A 113 -13.66 5.91 8.95
N SER A 114 -14.18 5.00 8.11
CA SER A 114 -14.73 5.37 6.80
C SER A 114 -16.00 6.24 6.90
N ASN A 115 -16.68 6.24 8.05
CA ASN A 115 -17.85 7.07 8.34
C ASN A 115 -17.51 8.38 9.08
N PHE A 116 -16.24 8.65 9.37
CA PHE A 116 -15.81 9.79 10.22
C PHE A 116 -16.40 11.13 9.77
N PHE A 117 -16.19 11.51 8.51
CA PHE A 117 -16.66 12.81 7.99
C PHE A 117 -18.18 12.94 7.97
N GLY A 118 -18.91 11.84 7.72
CA GLY A 118 -20.39 11.86 7.75
C GLY A 118 -20.92 12.11 9.16
N ILE A 119 -20.38 11.41 10.16
CA ILE A 119 -20.76 11.55 11.57
C ILE A 119 -20.36 12.94 12.11
N GLN A 120 -19.15 13.41 11.76
CA GLN A 120 -18.63 14.71 12.15
C GLN A 120 -19.44 15.87 11.53
N ALA A 121 -19.83 15.74 10.26
CA ALA A 121 -20.65 16.75 9.58
C ALA A 121 -22.01 16.92 10.26
N VAL A 122 -22.59 15.83 10.79
CA VAL A 122 -23.80 15.90 11.62
C VAL A 122 -23.57 16.75 12.87
N LEU A 123 -22.54 16.48 13.67
CA LEU A 123 -22.29 17.29 14.86
C LEU A 123 -22.06 18.78 14.50
N THR A 124 -21.31 19.05 13.43
CA THR A 124 -21.06 20.42 12.94
C THR A 124 -22.34 21.15 12.56
N ARG A 125 -23.20 20.50 11.78
CA ARG A 125 -24.48 21.08 11.36
C ARG A 125 -25.42 21.29 12.55
N LYS A 126 -25.40 20.40 13.54
CA LYS A 126 -26.22 20.57 14.76
C LYS A 126 -25.77 21.78 15.58
N LEU A 127 -24.46 22.03 15.68
CA LEU A 127 -23.94 23.25 16.31
C LEU A 127 -24.41 24.53 15.58
N ARG A 128 -24.37 24.54 14.24
CA ARG A 128 -24.89 25.67 13.45
C ARG A 128 -26.39 25.87 13.65
N GLN A 129 -27.15 24.76 13.70
CA GLN A 129 -28.58 24.82 13.98
C GLN A 129 -28.89 25.39 15.37
N PHE A 130 -28.10 25.08 16.39
CA PHE A 130 -28.27 25.70 17.71
C PHE A 130 -28.03 27.22 17.65
N ASP A 131 -27.00 27.67 16.95
CA ASP A 131 -26.74 29.10 16.75
C ASP A 131 -27.89 29.81 15.99
N GLU A 132 -28.43 29.16 14.95
CA GLU A 132 -29.60 29.65 14.20
C GLU A 132 -30.86 29.78 15.08
N LEU A 133 -30.98 28.93 16.11
CA LEU A 133 -32.08 28.97 17.08
C LEU A 133 -31.82 29.94 18.26
N GLY A 134 -30.71 30.67 18.23
CA GLY A 134 -30.36 31.67 19.23
C GLY A 134 -29.58 31.14 20.43
N PHE A 135 -29.11 29.89 20.42
CA PHE A 135 -28.25 29.37 21.48
C PHE A 135 -26.91 30.08 21.45
N ASN A 136 -26.50 30.62 22.60
CA ASN A 136 -25.20 31.30 22.67
C ASN A 136 -24.05 30.28 22.72
N PRO A 137 -23.11 30.26 21.74
CA PRO A 137 -21.97 29.33 21.77
C PRO A 137 -21.05 29.52 22.99
N ASP A 138 -21.10 30.67 23.67
CA ASP A 138 -20.38 30.92 24.92
C ASP A 138 -20.96 30.17 26.12
N ASN A 139 -22.13 29.58 25.95
CA ASN A 139 -22.78 28.70 26.92
C ASN A 139 -22.55 27.21 26.61
N ALA A 140 -21.79 26.88 25.56
CA ALA A 140 -21.61 25.51 25.07
C ALA A 140 -20.41 24.78 25.72
N LEU A 141 -20.60 23.52 26.13
CA LEU A 141 -19.52 22.58 26.46
C LEU A 141 -19.68 21.30 25.64
N LEU A 142 -18.64 20.92 24.89
CA LEU A 142 -18.61 19.61 24.22
C LEU A 142 -17.73 18.65 24.99
N PHE A 143 -18.26 17.46 25.30
CA PHE A 143 -17.49 16.37 25.89
C PHE A 143 -17.34 15.24 24.87
N GLY A 144 -16.11 14.82 24.62
CA GLY A 144 -15.82 13.67 23.75
C GLY A 144 -15.03 12.61 24.51
N PHE A 145 -15.29 11.32 24.25
CA PHE A 145 -14.46 10.23 24.74
C PHE A 145 -13.95 9.37 23.58
N SER A 146 -12.67 8.98 23.60
CA SER A 146 -12.08 8.07 22.61
C SER A 146 -12.24 8.61 21.17
N PHE A 147 -12.93 7.87 20.28
CA PHE A 147 -13.31 8.35 18.94
C PHE A 147 -14.24 9.57 18.97
N GLY A 148 -15.06 9.75 20.02
CA GLY A 148 -15.90 10.92 20.21
C GLY A 148 -15.11 12.21 20.39
N SER A 149 -13.93 12.15 21.01
CA SER A 149 -13.01 13.29 21.14
C SER A 149 -12.60 13.84 19.77
N HIS A 150 -12.38 12.95 18.81
CA HIS A 150 -12.02 13.28 17.43
C HIS A 150 -13.17 13.94 16.67
N LEU A 151 -14.39 13.44 16.85
CA LEU A 151 -15.60 14.07 16.31
C LEU A 151 -15.80 15.48 16.90
N VAL A 152 -15.55 15.67 18.21
CA VAL A 152 -15.63 16.97 18.87
C VAL A 152 -14.61 17.96 18.32
N PHE A 153 -13.33 17.57 18.22
CA PHE A 153 -12.29 18.46 17.70
C PHE A 153 -12.63 18.97 16.31
N GLU A 154 -12.95 18.06 15.39
CA GLU A 154 -13.21 18.41 14.01
C GLU A 154 -14.54 19.15 13.85
N ALA A 155 -15.62 18.74 14.54
CA ALA A 155 -16.90 19.43 14.41
C ALA A 155 -16.90 20.84 14.98
N ALA A 156 -16.25 21.05 16.12
CA ALA A 156 -16.17 22.36 16.76
C ALA A 156 -15.22 23.30 16.00
N TYR A 157 -14.15 22.78 15.41
CA TYR A 157 -13.30 23.55 14.49
C TYR A 157 -14.06 23.96 13.22
N GLN A 158 -14.79 23.04 12.59
CA GLN A 158 -15.55 23.29 11.36
C GLN A 158 -16.81 24.14 11.59
N TYR A 159 -17.29 24.28 12.83
CA TYR A 159 -18.45 25.12 13.17
C TYR A 159 -18.26 26.56 12.65
N GLY A 160 -17.05 27.11 12.74
CA GLY A 160 -16.66 28.36 12.08
C GLY A 160 -15.86 29.29 13.00
N PRO A 161 -15.69 30.58 12.62
CA PRO A 161 -14.89 31.54 13.40
C PRO A 161 -15.51 31.87 14.76
N ARG A 162 -16.81 31.66 14.92
CA ARG A 162 -17.50 31.77 16.20
C ARG A 162 -17.25 30.47 16.97
N LYS A 163 -16.43 30.52 18.01
CA LYS A 163 -16.04 29.33 18.78
C LYS A 163 -17.00 29.04 19.93
N ILE A 164 -17.20 27.76 20.21
CA ILE A 164 -17.84 27.30 21.45
C ILE A 164 -16.97 27.64 22.66
N ALA A 165 -17.59 27.75 23.84
CA ALA A 165 -16.90 28.11 25.07
C ALA A 165 -15.83 27.10 25.47
N ARG A 166 -16.19 25.81 25.52
CA ARG A 166 -15.33 24.78 26.09
C ARG A 166 -15.48 23.41 25.41
N ALA A 167 -14.36 22.71 25.26
CA ALA A 167 -14.34 21.30 24.85
C ALA A 167 -13.46 20.47 25.81
N ASP A 168 -14.04 19.43 26.39
CA ASP A 168 -13.37 18.50 27.30
C ASP A 168 -13.29 17.12 26.65
N CYS A 169 -12.10 16.73 26.23
CA CYS A 169 -11.85 15.52 25.46
C CYS A 169 -11.11 14.48 26.29
N CYS A 170 -11.83 13.42 26.65
CA CYS A 170 -11.35 12.35 27.49
C CYS A 170 -10.66 11.28 26.64
N ASP A 171 -9.41 11.02 26.97
CA ASP A 171 -8.51 10.01 26.40
C ASP A 171 -8.70 9.84 24.89
N PRO A 172 -8.45 10.90 24.08
CA PRO A 172 -8.64 10.85 22.64
C PRO A 172 -7.91 9.64 22.05
N ALA A 173 -8.59 8.86 21.21
CA ALA A 173 -8.02 7.62 20.69
C ALA A 173 -6.73 7.89 19.89
N ALA A 174 -5.74 6.98 19.94
CA ALA A 174 -4.50 7.05 19.17
C ALA A 174 -4.69 6.77 17.66
N SER A 175 -5.88 7.05 17.11
CA SER A 175 -6.38 6.65 15.79
C SER A 175 -5.39 6.83 14.63
N SER A 176 -5.52 5.99 13.60
CA SER A 176 -4.91 6.18 12.28
C SER A 176 -5.41 7.42 11.52
N HIS A 177 -6.48 8.07 12.00
CA HIS A 177 -6.92 9.37 11.53
C HIS A 177 -6.05 10.46 12.17
N GLN A 178 -5.19 11.10 11.38
CA GLN A 178 -4.38 12.23 11.85
C GLN A 178 -5.29 13.47 11.98
N ILE A 179 -5.75 13.76 13.20
CA ILE A 179 -6.34 15.07 13.47
C ILE A 179 -5.22 16.11 13.58
N SER A 180 -5.44 17.23 12.90
CA SER A 180 -4.56 18.39 12.99
C SER A 180 -4.48 18.89 14.43
N VAL A 181 -3.26 18.99 14.97
CA VAL A 181 -2.97 19.64 16.27
C VAL A 181 -3.61 21.03 16.33
N THR A 182 -3.65 21.72 15.19
CA THR A 182 -4.33 23.01 15.06
C THR A 182 -5.82 22.88 15.32
N HIS A 183 -6.51 21.90 14.71
CA HIS A 183 -7.96 21.72 14.90
C HIS A 183 -8.28 21.40 16.37
N ALA A 184 -7.50 20.54 17.02
CA ALA A 184 -7.69 20.23 18.43
C ALA A 184 -7.51 21.46 19.34
N LYS A 185 -6.48 22.28 19.13
CA LYS A 185 -6.28 23.52 19.92
C LYS A 185 -7.30 24.61 19.62
N ASP A 186 -7.83 24.63 18.40
CA ASP A 186 -8.68 25.70 17.90
C ASP A 186 -10.18 25.40 18.02
N ALA A 187 -10.54 24.15 18.36
CA ALA A 187 -11.91 23.64 18.47
C ALA A 187 -12.82 24.48 19.39
N ALA A 188 -12.30 25.04 20.48
CA ALA A 188 -13.05 25.87 21.43
C ALA A 188 -12.21 27.02 21.96
N LYS A 189 -12.84 27.95 22.71
CA LYS A 189 -12.12 28.98 23.46
C LYS A 189 -11.22 28.37 24.53
N ASP A 190 -11.68 27.30 25.19
CA ASP A 190 -10.91 26.48 26.12
C ASP A 190 -10.99 24.98 25.76
N VAL A 191 -9.84 24.33 25.52
CA VAL A 191 -9.78 22.90 25.17
C VAL A 191 -8.93 22.12 26.17
N GLN A 192 -9.60 21.25 26.94
CA GLN A 192 -8.97 20.38 27.92
C GLN A 192 -8.94 18.93 27.41
N CYS A 193 -7.80 18.27 27.54
CA CYS A 193 -7.68 16.83 27.31
C CYS A 193 -7.24 16.10 28.56
N ILE A 194 -7.93 15.01 28.87
CA ILE A 194 -7.62 14.15 30.03
C ILE A 194 -7.01 12.86 29.48
N HIS A 195 -5.76 12.57 29.81
CA HIS A 195 -5.02 11.40 29.33
C HIS A 195 -4.96 10.36 30.43
N THR A 196 -5.39 9.14 30.14
CA THR A 196 -5.41 8.01 31.09
C THR A 196 -4.70 6.77 30.59
N SER A 197 -4.53 6.62 29.27
CA SER A 197 -3.96 5.42 28.69
C SER A 197 -3.04 5.68 27.48
N SER A 198 -2.09 4.76 27.28
CA SER A 198 -1.21 4.73 26.09
C SER A 198 -1.47 3.52 25.18
N ASP A 199 -2.42 2.66 25.53
CA ASP A 199 -2.79 1.45 24.78
C ASP A 199 -3.81 1.74 23.67
N ILE A 200 -4.84 2.53 23.99
CA ILE A 200 -5.88 3.00 23.07
C ILE A 200 -5.86 4.54 23.01
N GLY A 201 -5.64 5.22 24.12
CA GLY A 201 -5.49 6.67 24.22
C GLY A 201 -4.19 7.18 23.58
N THR A 202 -4.21 8.42 23.10
CA THR A 202 -3.06 9.07 22.49
C THR A 202 -2.01 9.49 23.54
N ILE A 203 -0.73 9.31 23.20
CA ILE A 203 0.39 9.87 23.99
C ILE A 203 0.70 11.32 23.61
N ASN A 204 0.07 11.86 22.57
CA ASN A 204 0.33 13.22 22.11
C ASN A 204 -0.41 14.25 22.95
N ARG A 205 0.29 15.30 23.37
CA ARG A 205 -0.23 16.39 24.22
C ARG A 205 -0.58 17.61 23.37
N TYR A 206 -1.58 17.45 22.49
CA TYR A 206 -1.92 18.46 21.48
C TYR A 206 -3.05 19.41 21.85
N CYS A 207 -3.67 19.30 23.03
CA CYS A 207 -4.74 20.21 23.46
C CYS A 207 -4.15 21.46 24.12
N GLN A 208 -4.99 22.45 24.43
CA GLN A 208 -4.53 23.65 25.13
C GLN A 208 -4.08 23.32 26.56
N LYS A 209 -4.86 22.47 27.26
CA LYS A 209 -4.54 21.95 28.60
C LYS A 209 -4.54 20.43 28.57
N ASN A 210 -3.43 19.78 28.89
CA ASN A 210 -3.34 18.33 28.93
C ASN A 210 -3.19 17.85 30.38
N VAL A 211 -4.24 17.21 30.90
CA VAL A 211 -4.24 16.63 32.25
C VAL A 211 -3.85 15.16 32.18
N ASN A 212 -2.70 14.84 32.73
CA ASN A 212 -2.10 13.51 32.73
C ASN A 212 -2.44 12.79 34.04
N MET A 213 -3.28 11.77 33.95
CA MET A 213 -3.82 11.06 35.11
C MET A 213 -2.96 9.86 35.52
N GLY A 214 -2.83 9.61 36.81
CA GLY A 214 -2.18 8.42 37.34
C GLY A 214 -0.70 8.38 36.96
N ASN A 215 -0.29 7.35 36.21
CA ASN A 215 1.10 7.15 35.77
C ASN A 215 1.40 8.04 34.54
N CYS A 216 1.45 9.36 34.74
CA CYS A 216 1.70 10.35 33.69
C CYS A 216 0.73 10.32 32.50
N GLY A 217 -0.51 9.83 32.71
CA GLY A 217 -1.51 9.68 31.67
C GLY A 217 -1.28 8.49 30.74
N LEU A 218 -0.39 7.56 31.10
CA LEU A 218 -0.09 6.35 30.31
C LEU A 218 -0.84 5.12 30.80
N SER A 219 -1.14 5.06 32.11
CA SER A 219 -1.90 3.97 32.72
C SER A 219 -2.52 4.39 34.05
N GLN A 220 -3.62 3.73 34.43
CA GLN A 220 -4.31 3.95 35.70
C GLN A 220 -4.06 2.80 36.68
N PRO A 221 -3.71 3.07 37.95
CA PRO A 221 -3.55 2.03 38.99
C PRO A 221 -4.80 1.16 39.20
N ALA A 222 -5.99 1.71 38.99
CA ALA A 222 -7.27 1.00 39.11
C ALA A 222 -7.49 -0.10 38.04
N ALA A 223 -6.72 -0.08 36.94
CA ALA A 223 -6.86 -1.04 35.84
C ALA A 223 -6.24 -2.43 36.12
N LEU A 224 -5.73 -2.68 37.34
CA LEU A 224 -4.92 -3.86 37.70
C LEU A 224 -5.65 -4.92 38.57
N ILE A 225 -6.97 -4.79 38.84
CA ILE A 225 -7.72 -5.72 39.72
C ILE A 225 -8.86 -6.48 38.98
N PRO A 226 -8.86 -7.83 38.97
CA PRO A 226 -10.02 -8.65 38.57
C PRO A 226 -11.17 -8.55 39.61
N PRO A 227 -12.48 -8.55 39.24
CA PRO A 227 -13.06 -9.10 38.01
C PRO A 227 -13.47 -8.05 36.95
N PHE A 228 -13.25 -6.76 37.21
CA PHE A 228 -13.56 -5.68 36.27
C PHE A 228 -12.26 -5.16 35.64
N VAL A 229 -11.76 -5.86 34.64
CA VAL A 229 -10.65 -5.37 33.80
C VAL A 229 -11.20 -4.20 32.96
N THR A 230 -11.28 -3.01 33.56
CA THR A 230 -11.41 -1.79 32.76
C THR A 230 -10.02 -1.43 32.28
N ILE A 231 -9.83 -1.53 30.97
CA ILE A 231 -8.64 -1.02 30.28
C ILE A 231 -8.45 0.44 30.70
N SER A 232 -7.21 0.89 30.93
CA SER A 232 -6.91 2.26 31.43
C SER A 232 -7.61 3.35 30.60
N HIS A 233 -7.94 3.06 29.34
CA HIS A 233 -8.73 3.90 28.44
C HIS A 233 -10.11 4.29 28.99
N PHE A 234 -10.89 3.31 29.46
CA PHE A 234 -12.26 3.53 29.96
C PHE A 234 -12.31 4.22 31.32
N MET A 235 -11.17 4.35 32.00
CA MET A 235 -11.10 5.07 33.27
C MET A 235 -11.25 6.58 33.09
N CYS A 236 -11.00 7.13 31.91
CA CYS A 236 -11.14 8.57 31.68
C CYS A 236 -12.53 9.12 32.01
N PRO A 237 -13.62 8.65 31.37
CA PRO A 237 -14.95 9.18 31.67
C PRO A 237 -15.37 8.86 33.12
N VAL A 238 -14.93 7.74 33.69
CA VAL A 238 -15.20 7.39 35.10
C VAL A 238 -14.55 8.38 36.06
N ILE A 239 -13.28 8.71 35.84
CA ILE A 239 -12.54 9.69 36.63
C ILE A 239 -13.15 11.09 36.46
N TYR A 240 -13.52 11.46 35.23
CA TYR A 240 -14.14 12.75 34.95
C TYR A 240 -15.49 12.89 35.68
N VAL A 241 -16.32 11.83 35.73
CA VAL A 241 -17.55 11.80 36.54
C VAL A 241 -17.24 11.98 38.03
N ASN A 242 -16.23 11.26 38.55
CA ASN A 242 -15.85 11.40 39.96
C ASN A 242 -15.36 12.81 40.31
N ALA A 243 -14.80 13.53 39.33
CA ALA A 243 -14.27 14.88 39.53
C ALA A 243 -15.35 15.94 39.79
N PHE A 244 -16.65 15.64 39.61
CA PHE A 244 -17.73 16.53 40.04
C PHE A 244 -17.81 16.66 41.56
N ASP A 245 -17.63 15.55 42.28
CA ASP A 245 -17.77 15.49 43.74
C ASP A 245 -16.44 15.42 44.48
N ASN A 246 -15.33 15.12 43.78
CA ASN A 246 -14.03 14.86 44.41
C ASN A 246 -12.91 15.70 43.80
N ASP A 247 -12.12 16.34 44.66
CA ASP A 247 -10.98 17.14 44.26
C ASP A 247 -9.82 16.24 43.87
N PHE A 248 -9.58 16.13 42.57
CA PHE A 248 -8.33 15.60 42.06
C PHE A 248 -7.35 16.74 41.85
N LYS A 249 -6.51 16.94 42.85
CA LYS A 249 -5.59 18.07 42.90
C LYS A 249 -4.44 17.84 41.93
N MET A 250 -4.07 18.90 41.21
CA MET A 250 -2.87 18.88 40.39
C MET A 250 -1.64 18.76 41.30
N VAL A 251 -0.68 17.96 40.88
CA VAL A 251 0.58 17.71 41.58
C VAL A 251 1.77 17.98 40.66
N THR A 252 2.95 18.15 41.24
CA THR A 252 4.17 18.32 40.44
C THR A 252 4.61 16.99 39.82
N THR A 253 5.43 17.04 38.77
CA THR A 253 6.04 15.82 38.22
C THR A 253 6.91 15.08 39.24
N ALA A 254 7.49 15.82 40.20
CA ALA A 254 8.21 15.24 41.33
C ALA A 254 7.27 14.45 42.25
N ASP A 255 6.10 14.97 42.58
CA ASP A 255 5.10 14.26 43.39
C ASP A 255 4.60 13.00 42.68
N VAL A 256 4.39 13.06 41.35
CA VAL A 256 4.05 11.86 40.57
C VAL A 256 5.15 10.82 40.65
N TYR A 257 6.40 11.25 40.47
CA TYR A 257 7.55 10.37 40.56
C TYR A 257 7.68 9.74 41.95
N GLN A 258 7.51 10.52 43.02
CA GLN A 258 7.54 9.99 44.39
C GLN A 258 6.43 8.98 44.66
N ALA A 259 5.23 9.20 44.14
CA ALA A 259 4.08 8.34 44.41
C ALA A 259 4.00 7.09 43.52
N THR A 260 4.52 7.16 42.29
CA THR A 260 4.31 6.12 41.26
C THR A 260 5.60 5.54 40.69
N MET A 261 6.75 6.16 40.95
CA MET A 261 8.03 5.88 40.29
C MET A 261 8.02 6.12 38.77
N PHE A 262 6.99 6.82 38.23
CA PHE A 262 6.95 7.25 36.83
C PHE A 262 7.55 8.65 36.68
N SER A 263 8.50 8.79 35.74
CA SER A 263 8.97 10.09 35.30
C SER A 263 8.11 10.57 34.14
N CYS A 264 7.52 11.74 34.29
CA CYS A 264 6.66 12.31 33.26
C CYS A 264 7.49 13.13 32.28
N ALA A 265 7.63 12.66 31.04
CA ALA A 265 8.32 13.39 29.99
C ALA A 265 7.39 14.44 29.35
N SER A 266 7.62 15.72 29.63
CA SER A 266 6.99 16.82 28.91
C SER A 266 7.87 18.08 28.96
N THR A 267 7.86 18.85 27.87
CA THR A 267 8.51 20.16 27.76
C THR A 267 7.55 21.33 28.03
N GLN A 268 6.27 21.06 28.27
CA GLN A 268 5.21 22.06 28.49
C GLN A 268 4.60 22.00 29.90
N VAL A 269 5.34 21.45 30.86
CA VAL A 269 4.88 21.32 32.26
C VAL A 269 4.59 22.69 32.85
N VAL A 270 3.39 22.86 33.39
CA VAL A 270 3.03 24.10 34.10
C VAL A 270 3.50 24.01 35.55
N ASP A 271 4.21 25.03 36.01
CA ASP A 271 4.65 25.17 37.40
C ASP A 271 3.45 25.52 38.30
N ILE A 272 2.81 24.47 38.82
CA ILE A 272 1.63 24.61 39.68
C ILE A 272 1.95 25.20 41.06
N THR A 273 3.22 25.31 41.49
CA THR A 273 3.54 25.86 42.82
C THR A 273 3.19 27.35 42.94
N LYS A 274 3.02 28.03 41.79
CA LYS A 274 2.69 29.45 41.67
C LYS A 274 1.20 29.70 41.41
N LEU A 275 0.43 28.64 41.21
CA LEU A 275 -0.99 28.67 40.92
C LEU A 275 -1.65 27.95 42.11
N GLY A 276 -2.55 28.61 42.85
CA GLY A 276 -3.22 27.97 44.00
C GLY A 276 -3.88 26.62 43.65
N PRO A 277 -4.50 25.90 44.61
CA PRO A 277 -4.97 24.53 44.40
C PRO A 277 -5.85 24.39 43.12
N LEU A 278 -5.33 23.64 42.15
CA LEU A 278 -6.00 23.37 40.88
C LEU A 278 -6.64 21.98 40.91
N VAL A 279 -7.80 21.82 40.26
CA VAL A 279 -8.53 20.55 40.10
C VAL A 279 -8.79 20.27 38.62
N MET A 280 -8.90 18.98 38.23
CA MET A 280 -9.21 18.63 36.83
C MET A 280 -10.71 18.53 36.51
N GLY A 281 -10.97 18.36 35.21
CA GLY A 281 -12.29 18.11 34.66
C GLY A 281 -13.15 19.36 34.67
N PHE A 282 -14.47 19.19 34.75
CA PHE A 282 -15.43 20.29 34.67
C PHE A 282 -15.11 21.48 35.58
N ARG A 283 -14.59 21.23 36.79
CA ARG A 283 -14.27 22.27 37.79
C ARG A 283 -12.94 23.01 37.55
N MET A 284 -12.17 22.63 36.52
CA MET A 284 -10.97 23.37 36.11
C MET A 284 -11.35 24.75 35.56
N ASN A 285 -10.73 25.81 36.07
CA ASN A 285 -10.99 27.18 35.63
C ASN A 285 -10.41 27.42 34.22
N MET A 286 -11.20 28.05 33.34
CA MET A 286 -10.79 28.40 31.98
C MET A 286 -9.59 29.35 31.94
N SER A 287 -9.37 30.17 32.97
CA SER A 287 -8.22 31.10 33.05
C SER A 287 -6.89 30.43 33.40
N VAL A 288 -6.88 29.13 33.69
CA VAL A 288 -5.65 28.38 33.99
C VAL A 288 -4.75 28.37 32.73
N PRO A 289 -3.41 28.50 32.86
CA PRO A 289 -2.52 28.52 31.71
C PRO A 289 -2.61 27.28 30.82
N ASN A 290 -2.16 27.42 29.58
CA ASN A 290 -2.00 26.28 28.67
C ASN A 290 -0.74 25.50 29.01
N GLY A 291 -0.81 24.18 28.86
CA GLY A 291 0.31 23.27 29.09
C GLY A 291 -0.11 21.97 29.76
N ASP A 292 0.87 21.29 30.33
CA ASP A 292 0.73 19.93 30.86
C ASP A 292 0.62 19.94 32.39
N TYR A 293 -0.43 19.28 32.86
CA TYR A 293 -0.79 19.12 34.26
C TYR A 293 -0.76 17.63 34.63
N TYR A 294 -0.57 17.34 35.91
CA TYR A 294 -0.52 15.97 36.41
C TYR A 294 -1.41 15.83 37.63
N SER A 295 -2.09 14.70 37.74
CA SER A 295 -2.87 14.35 38.94
C SER A 295 -2.69 12.87 39.24
N LEU A 296 -2.52 12.56 40.53
CA LEU A 296 -2.46 11.19 41.00
C LEU A 296 -3.85 10.58 41.15
N THR A 297 -3.91 9.27 40.93
CA THR A 297 -5.12 8.45 41.11
C THR A 297 -4.78 7.22 41.94
N ARG A 298 -5.70 6.77 42.78
CA ARG A 298 -5.59 5.50 43.53
C ARG A 298 -6.43 4.40 42.89
N ILE A 299 -6.29 3.19 43.42
CA ILE A 299 -6.88 1.97 42.84
C ILE A 299 -8.41 1.90 43.01
N LEU A 300 -8.97 2.51 44.06
CA LEU A 300 -10.39 2.44 44.42
C LEU A 300 -11.07 3.82 44.47
N PRO A 301 -12.38 3.91 44.17
CA PRO A 301 -13.15 5.15 44.25
C PRO A 301 -13.06 5.77 45.67
N PRO A 302 -13.16 7.10 45.82
CA PRO A 302 -13.28 8.16 44.80
C PRO A 302 -12.09 8.42 43.85
N TYR A 303 -11.11 7.52 43.76
CA TYR A 303 -9.95 7.55 42.85
C TYR A 303 -8.99 8.73 43.02
N ASN A 304 -9.36 9.82 43.68
CA ASN A 304 -8.47 10.94 44.02
C ASN A 304 -7.54 10.59 45.21
N ILE A 305 -6.37 11.23 45.25
CA ILE A 305 -5.44 11.16 46.39
C ILE A 305 -5.53 12.45 47.20
N VAL A 306 -5.78 12.31 48.51
CA VAL A 306 -5.66 13.41 49.49
C VAL A 306 -4.30 13.26 50.18
N LEU A 307 -3.30 14.04 49.76
CA LEU A 307 -1.98 14.04 50.38
C LEU A 307 -2.04 14.72 51.77
N LEU A 308 -1.81 13.94 52.84
CA LEU A 308 -1.35 14.45 54.13
C LEU A 308 0.17 14.35 54.13
N ILE A 309 0.85 15.49 54.14
CA ILE A 309 2.31 15.57 54.13
C ILE A 309 2.81 15.11 55.51
N SER A 310 3.52 13.99 55.60
CA SER A 310 4.39 13.70 56.75
C SER A 310 5.78 13.28 56.28
N SER A 311 6.75 14.03 56.77
CA SER A 311 8.19 13.93 56.59
C SER A 311 8.77 12.76 57.41
N ILE A 312 9.45 11.79 56.78
CA ILE A 312 10.35 10.86 57.50
C ILE A 312 11.68 10.70 56.75
N LEU A 313 12.69 11.32 57.38
CA LEU A 313 14.11 10.99 57.54
C LEU A 313 14.77 9.89 56.67
N VAL A 314 15.82 10.33 55.99
CA VAL A 314 17.00 9.56 55.56
C VAL A 314 17.81 9.16 56.79
N LEU A 315 18.15 7.86 56.93
CA LEU A 315 19.38 7.36 57.57
C LEU A 315 19.52 5.83 57.42
N GLY A 316 20.67 5.37 56.92
CA GLY A 316 21.27 4.07 57.22
C GLY A 316 21.06 2.93 56.20
N ILE A 317 22.14 2.50 55.55
CA ILE A 317 22.77 1.15 55.69
C ILE A 317 23.94 1.09 54.68
N PHE A 318 25.15 1.37 55.15
CA PHE A 318 26.38 0.78 54.61
C PHE A 318 26.61 -0.51 55.39
N GLY A 319 26.40 -1.67 54.78
CA GLY A 319 26.69 -2.95 55.44
C GLY A 319 25.91 -4.15 54.94
N VAL A 320 25.98 -4.49 53.64
CA VAL A 320 25.48 -5.80 53.14
C VAL A 320 26.35 -6.42 52.02
N GLY A 321 27.53 -5.87 51.73
CA GLY A 321 28.37 -6.30 50.58
C GLY A 321 29.00 -7.69 50.70
N ALA A 322 29.13 -8.25 51.91
CA ALA A 322 29.88 -9.49 52.14
C ALA A 322 29.15 -10.79 51.73
N GLN A 323 27.80 -10.78 51.64
CA GLN A 323 27.03 -11.99 51.35
C GLN A 323 26.95 -12.34 49.85
N PHE A 324 27.26 -11.40 48.96
CA PHE A 324 27.19 -11.63 47.50
C PHE A 324 28.53 -12.10 46.90
N GLU A 325 29.66 -11.88 47.58
CA GLU A 325 30.99 -12.30 47.12
C GLU A 325 31.18 -13.83 47.08
N THR A 326 30.47 -14.55 47.94
CA THR A 326 30.51 -16.02 48.02
C THR A 326 29.48 -16.71 47.12
N ASN A 327 28.47 -15.98 46.64
CA ASN A 327 27.32 -16.53 45.90
C ASN A 327 27.37 -16.28 44.38
N ILE A 328 28.26 -15.40 43.90
CA ILE A 328 28.48 -15.16 42.48
C ILE A 328 29.60 -16.07 41.99
N ILE A 329 29.34 -16.82 40.91
CA ILE A 329 30.29 -17.78 40.33
C ILE A 329 30.84 -17.21 39.03
N PHE A 330 32.16 -17.14 38.90
CA PHE A 330 32.86 -16.83 37.67
C PHE A 330 33.35 -18.12 37.03
N ARG A 331 32.75 -18.50 35.90
CA ARG A 331 33.14 -19.70 35.14
C ARG A 331 34.06 -19.30 34.00
N THR A 332 35.29 -19.81 33.99
CA THR A 332 36.29 -19.49 32.99
C THR A 332 36.39 -20.61 31.97
N PHE A 333 36.43 -20.25 30.69
CA PHE A 333 36.56 -21.12 29.53
C PHE A 333 37.85 -20.72 28.78
N THR A 334 38.72 -21.69 28.54
CA THR A 334 39.94 -21.49 27.74
C THR A 334 39.73 -21.91 26.29
N THR A 335 40.61 -21.46 25.40
CA THR A 335 40.61 -21.90 23.99
C THR A 335 40.78 -23.41 23.80
N ASN A 336 41.35 -24.11 24.78
CA ASN A 336 41.56 -25.56 24.76
C ASN A 336 40.34 -26.35 25.28
N GLY A 337 39.23 -25.67 25.59
CA GLY A 337 37.98 -26.29 26.05
C GLY A 337 37.93 -26.64 27.54
N THR A 338 38.95 -26.29 28.31
CA THR A 338 38.93 -26.49 29.77
C THR A 338 38.01 -25.46 30.43
N THR A 339 37.19 -25.92 31.40
CA THR A 339 36.23 -25.09 32.13
C THR A 339 36.52 -25.16 33.64
N PHE A 340 36.55 -24.02 34.32
CA PHE A 340 36.76 -23.96 35.77
C PHE A 340 35.81 -22.95 36.43
N ASN A 341 35.30 -23.29 37.62
CA ASN A 341 34.44 -22.41 38.42
C ASN A 341 35.26 -21.76 39.53
N SER A 342 35.32 -20.42 39.55
CA SER A 342 35.97 -19.63 40.59
C SER A 342 34.95 -18.74 41.31
N THR A 343 35.10 -18.57 42.61
CA THR A 343 34.49 -17.47 43.37
C THR A 343 35.53 -16.34 43.50
N PHE A 344 35.14 -15.18 44.06
CA PHE A 344 36.08 -14.08 44.28
C PHE A 344 37.25 -14.46 45.22
N THR A 345 37.05 -15.44 46.11
CA THR A 345 38.01 -15.81 47.16
C THR A 345 39.08 -16.82 46.74
N ASN A 346 38.90 -17.50 45.60
CA ASN A 346 39.81 -18.56 45.14
C ASN A 346 40.62 -18.08 43.93
N ASN A 347 41.83 -17.56 44.18
CA ASN A 347 42.61 -16.80 43.20
C ASN A 347 43.67 -17.62 42.44
N ASP A 348 44.09 -18.76 42.96
CA ASP A 348 45.34 -19.41 42.50
C ASP A 348 45.22 -20.12 41.15
N THR A 349 44.01 -20.47 40.68
CA THR A 349 43.83 -21.29 39.47
C THR A 349 43.70 -20.50 38.16
N LEU A 350 43.54 -19.18 38.20
CA LEU A 350 43.34 -18.39 36.97
C LEU A 350 44.67 -18.16 36.21
N LEU A 351 45.77 -17.93 36.93
CA LEU A 351 47.11 -17.74 36.34
C LEU A 351 47.69 -19.04 35.76
N GLU A 352 47.22 -20.19 36.23
CA GLU A 352 47.63 -21.50 35.71
C GLU A 352 46.98 -21.84 34.36
N MET A 353 45.84 -21.22 34.05
CA MET A 353 45.00 -21.61 32.90
C MET A 353 44.86 -20.52 31.83
N CYS A 354 45.04 -19.26 32.20
CA CYS A 354 44.95 -18.10 31.33
C CYS A 354 46.25 -17.31 31.44
N ASN A 355 46.97 -17.14 30.33
CA ASN A 355 48.21 -16.38 30.33
C ASN A 355 47.89 -14.87 30.45
N VAL A 356 48.67 -14.13 31.24
CA VAL A 356 48.49 -12.67 31.45
C VAL A 356 48.54 -11.84 30.17
N THR A 357 49.11 -12.39 29.08
CA THR A 357 49.14 -11.74 27.76
C THR A 357 47.88 -11.97 26.92
N GLU A 358 47.02 -12.93 27.32
CA GLU A 358 45.82 -13.29 26.57
C GLU A 358 44.70 -12.24 26.69
N ASN A 359 43.78 -12.30 25.73
CA ASN A 359 42.55 -11.53 25.77
C ASN A 359 41.63 -12.06 26.88
N ILE A 360 41.01 -11.15 27.64
CA ILE A 360 39.97 -11.50 28.60
C ILE A 360 38.62 -11.01 28.09
N THR A 361 37.67 -11.93 27.96
CA THR A 361 36.27 -11.62 27.66
C THR A 361 35.42 -11.92 28.88
N ILE A 362 34.59 -10.99 29.35
CA ILE A 362 33.64 -11.25 30.44
C ILE A 362 32.22 -11.14 29.91
N VAL A 363 31.43 -12.20 30.09
CA VAL A 363 30.02 -12.28 29.67
C VAL A 363 29.12 -12.22 30.91
N VAL A 364 28.20 -11.26 30.94
CA VAL A 364 27.24 -11.05 32.03
C VAL A 364 25.82 -11.17 31.48
N HIS A 365 25.07 -12.16 31.96
CA HIS A 365 23.74 -12.49 31.46
C HIS A 365 22.63 -11.58 32.03
N GLY A 366 21.42 -11.71 31.48
CA GLY A 366 20.22 -10.96 31.89
C GLY A 366 19.35 -11.66 32.94
N TRP A 367 18.22 -11.05 33.30
CA TRP A 367 17.25 -11.63 34.24
C TRP A 367 16.66 -12.95 33.69
N LYS A 368 16.63 -14.00 34.52
CA LYS A 368 16.22 -15.39 34.20
C LYS A 368 17.20 -16.21 33.34
N GLU A 369 18.21 -15.59 32.75
CA GLU A 369 19.25 -16.26 31.94
C GLU A 369 20.30 -17.00 32.79
N SER A 370 21.01 -17.99 32.24
CA SER A 370 22.23 -18.58 32.84
C SER A 370 23.14 -19.14 31.76
N ILE A 371 24.29 -19.69 32.18
CA ILE A 371 25.23 -20.40 31.30
C ILE A 371 24.58 -21.52 30.44
N ASN A 372 23.44 -22.05 30.89
CA ASN A 372 22.73 -23.11 30.19
C ASN A 372 21.80 -22.60 29.08
N THR A 373 21.57 -21.30 28.97
CA THR A 373 20.79 -20.76 27.86
C THR A 373 21.52 -21.03 26.54
N GLU A 374 20.75 -21.28 25.47
CA GLU A 374 21.26 -21.50 24.12
C GLU A 374 22.26 -20.41 23.69
N TRP A 375 21.86 -19.13 23.76
CA TRP A 375 22.70 -18.02 23.29
C TRP A 375 24.01 -17.86 24.07
N THR A 376 24.05 -18.21 25.37
CA THR A 376 25.27 -18.08 26.17
C THR A 376 26.34 -19.07 25.74
N LYS A 377 25.94 -20.30 25.40
CA LYS A 377 26.86 -21.34 24.91
C LYS A 377 27.44 -20.94 23.56
N ASP A 378 26.58 -20.52 22.64
CA ASP A 378 26.99 -20.08 21.31
C ASP A 378 27.90 -18.84 21.39
N LEU A 379 27.57 -17.88 22.25
CA LEU A 379 28.35 -16.66 22.41
C LEU A 379 29.74 -16.93 22.98
N ILE A 380 29.87 -17.83 23.97
CA ILE A 380 31.16 -18.24 24.52
C ILE A 380 32.00 -18.92 23.44
N GLY A 381 31.42 -19.87 22.69
CA GLY A 381 32.11 -20.53 21.58
C GLY A 381 32.57 -19.54 20.50
N ASN A 382 31.72 -18.58 20.14
CA ASN A 382 32.02 -17.52 19.18
C ASN A 382 33.16 -16.61 19.65
N TYR A 383 33.20 -16.20 20.91
CA TYR A 383 34.31 -15.40 21.44
C TYR A 383 35.62 -16.20 21.50
N SER A 384 35.57 -17.46 21.94
CA SER A 384 36.74 -18.34 21.95
C SER A 384 37.33 -18.49 20.55
N ALA A 385 36.49 -18.62 19.53
CA ALA A 385 36.92 -18.76 18.14
C ALA A 385 37.41 -17.42 17.53
N ALA A 386 36.70 -16.31 17.77
CA ALA A 386 36.95 -15.05 17.07
C ALA A 386 37.96 -14.13 17.77
N ARG A 387 38.01 -14.14 19.12
CA ARG A 387 38.88 -13.27 19.93
C ARG A 387 40.05 -14.02 20.57
N GLY A 388 39.89 -15.32 20.80
CA GLY A 388 40.86 -16.13 21.54
C GLY A 388 41.02 -15.70 23.01
N GLY A 389 41.94 -16.34 23.73
CA GLY A 389 42.15 -16.11 25.16
C GLY A 389 41.03 -16.70 26.03
N CYS A 390 40.80 -16.11 27.20
CA CYS A 390 39.87 -16.64 28.18
C CYS A 390 38.53 -15.91 28.19
N VAL A 391 37.44 -16.68 28.20
CA VAL A 391 36.07 -16.19 28.35
C VAL A 391 35.59 -16.50 29.77
N ILE A 392 35.22 -15.49 30.53
CA ILE A 392 34.74 -15.58 31.91
C ILE A 392 33.25 -15.26 31.92
N PHE A 393 32.42 -16.21 32.31
CA PHE A 393 30.98 -16.02 32.50
C PHE A 393 30.67 -15.70 33.96
N MET A 394 30.04 -14.57 34.23
CA MET A 394 29.59 -14.18 35.56
C MET A 394 28.15 -14.66 35.78
N ASP A 395 27.97 -15.59 36.71
CA ASP A 395 26.69 -16.21 37.08
C ASP A 395 26.27 -15.67 38.46
N TYR A 396 25.26 -14.79 38.49
CA TYR A 396 24.72 -14.23 39.73
C TYR A 396 23.40 -14.92 40.10
N ASN A 397 23.14 -15.10 41.40
CA ASN A 397 22.00 -15.89 41.89
C ASN A 397 20.65 -15.32 41.39
N LYS A 398 19.79 -16.19 40.84
CA LYS A 398 18.53 -15.79 40.21
C LYS A 398 17.42 -15.63 41.25
N THR A 399 16.86 -14.43 41.34
CA THR A 399 15.53 -14.22 41.94
C THR A 399 14.44 -14.29 40.86
N THR A 400 13.28 -14.85 41.21
CA THR A 400 12.10 -14.87 40.33
C THR A 400 11.42 -13.51 40.20
N ASP A 401 11.80 -12.54 41.03
CA ASP A 401 11.29 -11.17 41.05
C ASP A 401 12.36 -10.18 40.55
N PHE A 402 12.04 -9.46 39.47
CA PHE A 402 12.95 -8.48 38.87
C PHE A 402 13.21 -7.30 39.79
N TYR A 403 12.20 -6.84 40.55
CA TYR A 403 12.36 -5.72 41.46
C TYR A 403 13.38 -6.07 42.54
N VAL A 404 13.30 -7.28 43.11
CA VAL A 404 14.30 -7.77 44.06
C VAL A 404 15.70 -7.78 43.43
N LEU A 405 15.83 -8.22 42.17
CA LEU A 405 17.12 -8.21 41.48
C LEU A 405 17.69 -6.79 41.34
N VAL A 406 16.84 -5.82 40.99
CA VAL A 406 17.23 -4.40 40.86
C VAL A 406 17.74 -3.86 42.20
N THR A 407 17.06 -4.16 43.32
CA THR A 407 17.53 -3.70 44.64
C THR A 407 18.90 -4.26 45.02
N GLN A 408 19.30 -5.40 44.44
CA GLN A 408 20.61 -6.03 44.65
C GLN A 408 21.72 -5.46 43.74
N PHE A 409 21.40 -4.56 42.81
CA PHE A 409 22.36 -3.95 41.89
C PHE A 409 23.59 -3.36 42.59
N VAL A 410 23.36 -2.58 43.65
CA VAL A 410 24.41 -1.94 44.48
C VAL A 410 25.30 -2.96 45.22
N SER A 411 24.85 -4.20 45.35
CA SER A 411 25.59 -5.28 46.00
C SER A 411 26.32 -6.18 44.98
N ILE A 412 25.75 -6.37 43.79
CA ILE A 412 26.29 -7.26 42.75
C ILE A 412 27.36 -6.55 41.90
N GLN A 413 27.14 -5.29 41.51
CA GLN A 413 28.06 -4.52 40.68
C GLN A 413 29.49 -4.41 41.26
N PRO A 414 29.67 -4.17 42.58
CA PRO A 414 31.01 -4.08 43.15
C PRO A 414 31.82 -5.38 43.05
N VAL A 415 31.15 -6.55 42.96
CA VAL A 415 31.82 -7.85 42.80
C VAL A 415 32.49 -7.95 41.43
N LEU A 416 31.80 -7.51 40.37
CA LEU A 416 32.37 -7.46 39.01
C LEU A 416 33.53 -6.45 38.95
N LEU A 417 33.37 -5.26 39.55
CA LEU A 417 34.45 -4.27 39.64
C LEU A 417 35.70 -4.83 40.33
N ARG A 418 35.52 -5.50 41.48
CA ARG A 418 36.64 -6.14 42.18
C ARG A 418 37.29 -7.23 41.34
N LYS A 419 36.51 -8.00 40.56
CA LYS A 419 37.06 -8.99 39.62
C LYS A 419 37.93 -8.32 38.54
N LEU A 420 37.50 -7.20 37.96
CA LEU A 420 38.30 -6.45 36.98
C LEU A 420 39.61 -5.94 37.58
N ARG A 421 39.56 -5.37 38.80
CA ARG A 421 40.76 -4.91 39.51
C ARG A 421 41.69 -6.05 39.88
N GLN A 422 41.13 -7.20 40.27
CA GLN A 422 41.91 -8.40 40.51
C GLN A 422 42.65 -8.86 39.25
N LEU A 423 41.99 -8.90 38.09
CA LEU A 423 42.65 -9.25 36.82
C LEU A 423 43.79 -8.28 36.51
N GLU A 424 43.61 -6.98 36.70
CA GLU A 424 44.68 -6.00 36.55
C GLU A 424 45.84 -6.24 37.53
N GLN A 425 45.53 -6.55 38.79
CA GLN A 425 46.54 -6.88 39.82
C GLN A 425 47.33 -8.16 39.49
N LEU A 426 46.70 -9.13 38.82
CA LEU A 426 47.34 -10.35 38.33
C LEU A 426 48.23 -10.11 37.09
N GLY A 427 48.28 -8.89 36.57
CA GLY A 427 49.16 -8.50 35.46
C GLY A 427 48.51 -8.47 34.09
N TYR A 428 47.20 -8.70 33.98
CA TYR A 428 46.50 -8.58 32.69
C TYR A 428 46.35 -7.11 32.28
N ASN A 429 46.48 -6.83 30.98
CA ASN A 429 46.34 -5.48 30.45
C ASN A 429 44.84 -5.11 30.25
N PRO A 430 44.32 -4.04 30.90
CA PRO A 430 42.93 -3.62 30.74
C PRO A 430 42.51 -3.28 29.30
N ASN A 431 43.45 -2.94 28.42
CA ASN A 431 43.18 -2.74 26.99
C ASN A 431 42.72 -4.02 26.28
N ASN A 432 43.08 -5.18 26.82
CA ASN A 432 42.70 -6.49 26.28
C ASN A 432 41.36 -6.99 26.86
N PHE A 433 40.73 -6.23 27.77
CA PHE A 433 39.44 -6.59 28.34
C PHE A 433 38.30 -6.25 27.38
N PHE A 434 37.42 -7.24 27.17
CA PHE A 434 36.17 -7.12 26.45
C PHE A 434 35.01 -7.53 27.37
N LEU A 435 34.02 -6.65 27.55
CA LEU A 435 32.83 -6.98 28.34
C LEU A 435 31.61 -7.10 27.43
N PHE A 436 30.79 -8.13 27.65
CA PHE A 436 29.46 -8.26 27.07
C PHE A 436 28.41 -8.32 28.18
N GLY A 437 27.38 -7.48 28.09
CA GLY A 437 26.26 -7.51 29.03
C GLY A 437 24.91 -7.53 28.33
N PHE A 438 23.98 -8.38 28.76
CA PHE A 438 22.60 -8.39 28.26
C PHE A 438 21.61 -7.94 29.35
N SER A 439 20.65 -7.07 29.02
CA SER A 439 19.54 -6.69 29.93
C SER A 439 20.06 -6.09 31.25
N TYR A 440 19.73 -6.68 32.40
CA TYR A 440 20.30 -6.31 33.71
C TYR A 440 21.83 -6.42 33.73
N GLY A 441 22.40 -7.43 33.06
CA GLY A 441 23.84 -7.60 32.92
C GLY A 441 24.53 -6.47 32.16
N ALA A 442 23.81 -5.78 31.25
CA ALA A 442 24.31 -4.58 30.59
C ALA A 442 24.62 -3.45 31.58
N HIS A 443 23.73 -3.23 32.55
CA HIS A 443 23.95 -2.22 33.60
C HIS A 443 25.09 -2.60 34.54
N LEU A 444 25.24 -3.88 34.85
CA LEU A 444 26.38 -4.35 35.65
C LEU A 444 27.72 -4.06 34.96
N VAL A 445 27.83 -4.33 33.65
CA VAL A 445 29.07 -4.06 32.91
C VAL A 445 29.33 -2.57 32.73
N PHE A 446 28.30 -1.75 32.49
CA PHE A 446 28.47 -0.29 32.40
C PHE A 446 29.04 0.26 33.70
N GLU A 447 28.41 -0.06 34.81
CA GLU A 447 28.74 0.53 36.10
C GLU A 447 30.04 -0.04 36.69
N ALA A 448 30.34 -1.33 36.48
CA ALA A 448 31.62 -1.91 36.89
C ALA A 448 32.79 -1.34 36.07
N ALA A 449 32.64 -1.20 34.76
CA ALA A 449 33.71 -0.69 33.91
C ALA A 449 33.91 0.83 34.08
N TYR A 450 32.85 1.60 34.32
CA TYR A 450 32.97 3.02 34.69
C TYR A 450 33.73 3.19 36.02
N ASN A 451 33.34 2.46 37.07
CA ASN A 451 34.00 2.53 38.38
C ASN A 451 35.39 1.88 38.41
N PHE A 452 35.82 1.23 37.32
CA PHE A 452 37.22 0.83 37.13
C PHE A 452 38.15 2.05 37.11
N GLY A 453 37.63 3.22 36.72
CA GLY A 453 38.30 4.52 36.82
C GLY A 453 38.90 4.98 35.49
N SER A 454 39.77 5.99 35.56
CA SER A 454 40.28 6.72 34.39
C SER A 454 41.07 5.89 33.37
N ARG A 455 41.55 4.70 33.75
CA ARG A 455 42.31 3.82 32.84
C ARG A 455 41.45 3.27 31.69
N LYS A 456 40.14 3.11 31.93
CA LYS A 456 39.12 2.49 31.05
C LYS A 456 39.52 1.08 30.55
N ILE A 457 38.55 0.23 30.31
CA ILE A 457 38.78 -1.06 29.62
C ILE A 457 38.78 -0.87 28.10
N GLY A 458 39.27 -1.88 27.36
CA GLY A 458 39.34 -1.87 25.90
C GLY A 458 37.98 -1.67 25.20
N ARG A 459 37.08 -2.65 25.28
CA ARG A 459 35.78 -2.59 24.59
C ARG A 459 34.64 -3.17 25.44
N LEU A 460 33.44 -2.61 25.27
CA LEU A 460 32.22 -3.08 25.92
C LEU A 460 31.06 -3.08 24.92
N ASP A 461 30.42 -4.24 24.76
CA ASP A 461 29.21 -4.39 23.95
C ASP A 461 28.03 -4.75 24.86
N ALA A 462 26.97 -3.95 24.81
CA ALA A 462 25.78 -4.13 25.63
C ALA A 462 24.56 -4.43 24.76
N CYS A 463 23.92 -5.57 25.02
CA CYS A 463 22.74 -6.02 24.33
C CYS A 463 21.49 -5.63 25.14
N ASP A 464 20.62 -4.85 24.49
CA ASP A 464 19.32 -4.37 24.95
C ASP A 464 19.28 -4.08 26.45
N PRO A 465 20.01 -3.05 26.94
CA PRO A 465 20.08 -2.74 28.37
C PRO A 465 18.68 -2.58 28.95
N ALA A 466 18.43 -3.11 30.16
CA ALA A 466 17.09 -3.11 30.73
C ALA A 466 16.55 -1.68 30.92
N GLY A 467 15.30 -1.43 30.55
CA GLY A 467 14.59 -0.18 30.77
C GLY A 467 14.00 -0.06 32.18
N PRO A 468 13.18 -1.03 32.64
CA PRO A 468 12.47 -0.91 33.91
C PRO A 468 13.43 -0.69 35.09
N TYR A 469 13.15 0.34 35.90
CA TYR A 469 13.95 0.80 37.05
C TYR A 469 15.36 1.37 36.74
N PHE A 470 15.78 1.42 35.48
CA PHE A 470 17.06 1.99 35.04
C PHE A 470 16.86 3.16 34.04
N THR A 471 15.80 3.95 34.20
CA THR A 471 15.41 5.01 33.24
C THR A 471 16.02 6.39 33.49
N ASP A 472 16.86 6.54 34.52
CA ASP A 472 17.52 7.80 34.87
C ASP A 472 18.88 7.90 34.17
N LEU A 473 19.00 8.81 33.19
CA LEU A 473 20.24 9.06 32.45
C LEU A 473 21.41 9.49 33.34
N THR A 474 21.14 10.07 34.53
CA THR A 474 22.19 10.48 35.47
C THR A 474 22.86 9.31 36.17
N LYS A 475 22.26 8.11 36.10
CA LYS A 475 22.78 6.86 36.70
C LYS A 475 23.46 5.93 35.70
N ILE A 476 23.49 6.28 34.40
CA ILE A 476 23.98 5.37 33.36
C ILE A 476 25.27 5.91 32.75
N HIS A 477 26.40 5.41 33.23
CA HIS A 477 27.75 5.80 32.79
C HIS A 477 28.26 5.02 31.57
N ALA A 478 27.37 4.66 30.65
CA ALA A 478 27.69 3.77 29.55
C ALA A 478 28.75 4.32 28.58
N MET A 479 28.68 5.59 28.19
CA MET A 479 29.62 6.19 27.22
C MET A 479 31.07 6.25 27.73
N ASP A 480 31.24 6.31 29.05
CA ASP A 480 32.54 6.39 29.71
C ASP A 480 33.06 5.07 30.28
N ALA A 481 32.28 3.99 30.17
CA ALA A 481 32.59 2.69 30.72
C ALA A 481 33.84 2.04 30.07
N ALA A 482 34.07 2.25 28.77
CA ALA A 482 35.20 1.70 28.03
C ALA A 482 35.73 2.70 27.00
N LYS A 483 36.84 2.35 26.33
CA LYS A 483 37.32 3.13 25.17
C LYS A 483 36.32 3.05 24.01
N ASP A 484 35.87 1.84 23.70
CA ASP A 484 34.86 1.56 22.68
C ASP A 484 33.59 0.97 23.31
N VAL A 485 32.43 1.59 23.09
CA VAL A 485 31.14 1.18 23.67
C VAL A 485 30.05 1.06 22.60
N GLN A 486 29.59 -0.15 22.35
CA GLN A 486 28.46 -0.44 21.47
C GLN A 486 27.22 -0.87 22.26
N CYS A 487 26.06 -0.37 21.88
CA CYS A 487 24.78 -0.86 22.37
C CYS A 487 23.90 -1.33 21.23
N ILE A 488 23.32 -2.52 21.39
CA ILE A 488 22.38 -3.12 20.45
C ILE A 488 20.99 -3.02 21.06
N HIS A 489 20.05 -2.40 20.37
CA HIS A 489 18.69 -2.17 20.85
C HIS A 489 17.72 -3.01 20.03
N THR A 490 16.93 -3.83 20.70
CA THR A 490 15.91 -4.69 20.08
C THR A 490 14.52 -4.46 20.65
N SER A 491 14.38 -3.81 21.81
CA SER A 491 13.08 -3.52 22.40
C SER A 491 13.02 -2.21 23.18
N THR A 492 11.79 -1.73 23.39
CA THR A 492 11.48 -0.66 24.36
C THR A 492 10.42 -1.10 25.37
N ASP A 493 10.00 -2.36 25.34
CA ASP A 493 9.06 -2.92 26.33
C ASP A 493 9.79 -3.24 27.65
N ASN A 494 10.93 -3.95 27.53
CA ASN A 494 11.81 -4.30 28.64
C ASN A 494 13.23 -3.75 28.42
N GLY A 495 13.60 -3.40 27.18
CA GLY A 495 14.81 -2.64 26.85
C GLY A 495 14.63 -1.14 27.10
N THR A 496 15.76 -0.45 27.28
CA THR A 496 15.79 1.00 27.50
C THR A 496 15.44 1.76 26.22
N PRO A 497 14.59 2.81 26.27
CA PRO A 497 14.35 3.68 25.13
C PRO A 497 15.52 4.65 24.85
N TYR A 498 16.48 4.75 25.78
CA TYR A 498 17.58 5.70 25.68
C TYR A 498 18.75 5.19 24.81
N ARG A 499 19.39 6.10 24.08
CA ARG A 499 20.48 5.81 23.12
C ARG A 499 21.80 6.48 23.54
N TYR A 500 22.29 6.14 24.72
CA TYR A 500 23.40 6.82 25.40
C TYR A 500 24.80 6.25 25.10
N CYS A 501 24.93 5.19 24.30
CA CYS A 501 26.22 4.59 23.99
C CYS A 501 26.96 5.35 22.88
N GLN A 502 28.25 5.05 22.65
CA GLN A 502 28.99 5.65 21.53
C GLN A 502 28.36 5.25 20.20
N LYS A 503 28.18 3.94 20.00
CA LYS A 503 27.46 3.37 18.85
C LYS A 503 26.16 2.74 19.32
N ASN A 504 25.02 3.22 18.84
CA ASN A 504 23.72 2.62 19.13
C ASN A 504 23.21 1.94 17.86
N VAL A 505 23.12 0.61 17.85
CA VAL A 505 22.57 -0.16 16.73
C VAL A 505 21.12 -0.51 17.05
N LEU A 506 20.18 0.02 16.28
CA LEU A 506 18.75 -0.18 16.41
C LEU A 506 18.31 -1.26 15.41
N LEU A 507 17.88 -2.42 15.92
CA LEU A 507 17.56 -3.59 15.10
C LEU A 507 16.07 -3.68 14.76
N GLY A 508 15.77 -4.30 13.62
CA GLY A 508 14.41 -4.55 13.17
C GLY A 508 13.65 -3.24 12.99
N LYS A 509 12.52 -3.09 13.69
CA LYS A 509 11.68 -1.89 13.64
C LYS A 509 12.22 -0.85 14.62
N CYS A 510 13.33 -0.21 14.25
CA CYS A 510 13.99 0.86 15.01
C CYS A 510 14.35 0.51 16.46
N GLY A 511 14.75 -0.74 16.71
CA GLY A 511 15.10 -1.23 18.04
C GLY A 511 13.92 -1.34 19.00
N ILE A 512 12.68 -1.44 18.47
CA ILE A 512 11.45 -1.55 19.27
C ILE A 512 10.80 -2.91 19.12
N LEU A 513 10.64 -3.38 17.87
CA LEU A 513 10.01 -4.66 17.56
C LEU A 513 10.86 -5.51 16.62
N GLN A 514 10.83 -6.81 16.84
CA GLN A 514 11.58 -7.80 16.07
C GLN A 514 10.62 -8.81 15.43
N ASP A 515 10.79 -9.07 14.14
CA ASP A 515 9.96 -10.04 13.43
C ASP A 515 10.16 -11.47 13.96
N ALA A 516 11.32 -11.74 14.57
CA ALA A 516 11.66 -13.01 15.22
C ALA A 516 11.13 -13.13 16.67
N ALA A 517 10.51 -12.07 17.22
CA ALA A 517 9.99 -12.12 18.57
C ALA A 517 8.86 -13.17 18.67
N SER A 518 8.94 -13.97 19.72
CA SER A 518 7.98 -15.01 20.09
C SER A 518 7.65 -14.91 21.59
N SER A 519 6.91 -15.88 22.13
CA SER A 519 6.63 -15.90 23.57
C SER A 519 7.92 -15.86 24.39
N PRO A 520 7.94 -15.18 25.55
CA PRO A 520 9.10 -15.18 26.45
C PRO A 520 9.67 -16.60 26.69
N PRO A 521 11.00 -16.78 26.72
CA PRO A 521 12.03 -15.73 26.87
C PRO A 521 12.44 -15.05 25.56
N LYS A 522 12.07 -15.58 24.39
CA LYS A 522 12.47 -15.05 23.06
C LYS A 522 11.54 -13.92 22.56
N GLY A 523 11.13 -13.02 23.46
CA GLY A 523 10.42 -11.77 23.09
C GLY A 523 11.36 -10.74 22.44
N ASN A 524 10.87 -9.54 22.11
CA ASN A 524 11.69 -8.49 21.47
C ASN A 524 13.00 -8.23 22.23
N HIS A 525 12.91 -8.17 23.56
CA HIS A 525 14.06 -8.00 24.46
C HIS A 525 15.04 -9.18 24.42
N GLY A 526 14.53 -10.40 24.57
CA GLY A 526 15.34 -11.62 24.60
C GLY A 526 16.01 -11.98 23.27
N MET A 527 15.57 -11.41 22.15
CA MET A 527 16.17 -11.65 20.84
C MET A 527 17.53 -10.98 20.64
N CYS A 528 17.88 -9.97 21.43
CA CYS A 528 19.16 -9.26 21.30
C CYS A 528 20.39 -10.19 21.26
N PRO A 529 20.62 -11.06 22.28
CA PRO A 529 21.78 -11.93 22.27
C PRO A 529 21.79 -12.91 21.09
N TYR A 530 20.63 -13.37 20.62
CA TYR A 530 20.55 -14.25 19.43
C TYR A 530 20.99 -13.54 18.15
N PHE A 531 20.57 -12.28 17.95
CA PHE A 531 21.03 -11.48 16.80
C PHE A 531 22.52 -11.17 16.90
N TYR A 532 23.00 -10.79 18.10
CA TYR A 532 24.41 -10.51 18.33
C TYR A 532 25.29 -11.75 18.05
N THR A 533 24.89 -12.92 18.55
CA THR A 533 25.56 -14.20 18.28
C THR A 533 25.53 -14.54 16.79
N SER A 534 24.39 -14.37 16.11
CA SER A 534 24.30 -14.61 14.65
C SER A 534 25.23 -13.70 13.84
N ALA A 535 25.45 -12.47 14.31
CA ALA A 535 26.27 -11.48 13.64
C ALA A 535 27.77 -11.84 13.56
N PHE A 536 28.25 -12.87 14.27
CA PHE A 536 29.61 -13.41 14.07
C PHE A 536 29.80 -13.99 12.67
N ASN A 537 28.79 -14.69 12.14
CA ASN A 537 28.87 -15.41 10.87
C ASN A 537 28.00 -14.80 9.77
N HIS A 538 27.03 -13.94 10.12
CA HIS A 538 26.06 -13.38 9.18
C HIS A 538 26.09 -11.85 9.19
N ASN A 539 26.00 -11.25 8.00
CA ASN A 539 26.09 -9.79 7.85
C ASN A 539 24.73 -9.15 8.11
N PHE A 540 24.59 -8.54 9.28
CA PHE A 540 23.54 -7.57 9.59
C PHE A 540 24.02 -6.20 9.10
N LYS A 541 23.76 -5.92 7.82
CA LYS A 541 24.21 -4.70 7.14
C LYS A 541 23.57 -3.47 7.79
N LEU A 542 24.36 -2.46 8.10
CA LEU A 542 23.84 -1.18 8.59
C LEU A 542 23.18 -0.42 7.42
N VAL A 543 21.98 0.14 7.68
CA VAL A 543 21.15 0.90 6.73
C VAL A 543 20.86 2.29 7.30
N THR A 544 20.36 3.20 6.46
CA THR A 544 19.99 4.55 6.92
C THR A 544 18.69 4.49 7.75
N LYS A 545 18.46 5.50 8.60
CA LYS A 545 17.16 5.63 9.27
C LYS A 545 16.03 5.69 8.27
N ASN A 546 16.17 6.46 7.19
CA ASN A 546 15.16 6.60 6.15
C ASN A 546 14.77 5.27 5.52
N ASP A 547 15.75 4.37 5.34
CA ASP A 547 15.46 3.02 4.86
C ASP A 547 14.48 2.34 5.83
N VAL A 548 14.70 2.37 7.15
CA VAL A 548 13.81 1.75 8.15
C VAL A 548 12.52 2.55 8.43
N TYR A 549 12.58 3.88 8.36
CA TYR A 549 11.54 4.85 8.72
C TYR A 549 10.31 4.77 7.81
N LYS A 550 10.49 4.46 6.53
CA LYS A 550 9.41 4.42 5.53
C LYS A 550 8.37 3.30 5.75
N ALA A 551 8.69 2.28 6.56
CA ALA A 551 7.73 1.23 6.98
C ALA A 551 7.16 1.39 8.39
N THR A 552 7.85 2.11 9.27
CA THR A 552 7.61 2.08 10.73
C THR A 552 7.68 3.47 11.33
N TRP A 553 7.15 4.45 10.59
CA TRP A 553 7.37 5.87 10.82
C TRP A 553 7.04 6.33 12.25
N TYR A 554 6.05 5.73 12.91
CA TYR A 554 5.69 6.07 14.30
C TYR A 554 6.62 5.44 15.35
N LEU A 555 7.25 4.30 15.05
CA LEU A 555 8.15 3.60 15.97
C LEU A 555 9.52 4.28 16.01
N CYS A 556 10.01 4.72 14.85
CA CYS A 556 11.34 5.34 14.74
C CYS A 556 11.41 6.77 15.29
N THR A 557 10.28 7.45 15.49
CA THR A 557 10.20 8.80 16.10
C THR A 557 10.35 8.79 17.62
N LEU A 558 10.22 7.63 18.27
CA LEU A 558 10.34 7.48 19.73
C LEU A 558 11.80 7.37 20.22
N ALA A 559 12.75 7.16 19.32
CA ALA A 559 14.17 7.05 19.65
C ALA A 559 14.80 8.45 19.83
N VAL A 560 14.77 8.98 21.05
CA VAL A 560 15.52 10.18 21.42
C VAL A 560 17.00 9.81 21.55
N GLY A 561 17.89 10.41 20.75
CA GLY A 561 19.31 10.03 20.78
C GLY A 561 20.23 10.83 19.85
N LYS A 562 21.51 10.44 19.87
CA LYS A 562 22.63 11.01 19.09
C LYS A 562 22.35 11.13 17.58
N PRO A 563 23.07 12.00 16.85
CA PRO A 563 22.92 12.18 15.41
C PRO A 563 23.12 10.87 14.61
N GLU A 564 22.60 10.86 13.39
CA GLU A 564 22.61 9.72 12.46
C GLU A 564 23.74 9.89 11.44
N PRO A 565 24.82 9.08 11.51
CA PRO A 565 25.92 9.16 10.55
C PRO A 565 25.50 8.66 9.16
N ASP A 566 26.06 9.26 8.11
CA ASP A 566 25.85 8.82 6.72
C ASP A 566 26.58 7.49 6.43
N VAL A 567 25.88 6.38 6.67
CA VAL A 567 26.39 5.02 6.46
C VAL A 567 26.69 4.69 5.00
N SER A 568 26.20 5.48 4.02
CA SER A 568 26.42 5.21 2.60
C SER A 568 27.86 5.44 2.13
N LYS A 569 28.69 6.12 2.95
CA LYS A 569 30.05 6.57 2.58
C LYS A 569 31.20 5.83 3.28
N MET A 570 30.93 4.79 4.07
CA MET A 570 31.94 4.14 4.92
C MET A 570 31.89 2.60 4.79
N GLN A 571 33.03 1.92 4.92
CA GLN A 571 33.17 0.46 4.82
C GLN A 571 34.06 -0.07 5.95
N PRO A 572 33.78 -1.27 6.54
CA PRO A 572 32.58 -2.11 6.40
C PRO A 572 31.48 -1.82 7.45
N ASN A 573 30.22 -1.98 7.02
CA ASN A 573 29.00 -1.59 7.75
C ASN A 573 28.22 -2.78 8.31
N VAL A 574 28.70 -3.42 9.38
CA VAL A 574 27.96 -4.50 10.08
C VAL A 574 27.88 -4.22 11.58
N MET A 575 26.87 -4.76 12.25
CA MET A 575 26.73 -4.67 13.72
C MET A 575 27.48 -5.78 14.48
N GLY A 576 27.45 -5.68 15.81
CA GLY A 576 27.98 -6.65 16.75
C GLY A 576 29.51 -6.63 16.85
N PHE A 577 30.09 -7.77 17.25
CA PHE A 577 31.54 -7.90 17.45
C PHE A 577 32.38 -7.43 16.25
N ARG A 578 31.89 -7.66 15.03
CA ARG A 578 32.54 -7.28 13.75
C ARG A 578 32.34 -5.81 13.34
N MET A 579 31.65 -5.00 14.15
CA MET A 579 31.46 -3.57 13.88
C MET A 579 32.80 -2.83 13.91
N ASN A 580 33.03 -1.96 12.92
CA ASN A 580 34.17 -1.05 12.92
C ASN A 580 33.94 0.07 13.94
N MET A 581 34.66 0.04 15.06
CA MET A 581 34.49 1.02 16.14
C MET A 581 35.03 2.43 15.79
N SER A 582 35.80 2.57 14.71
CA SER A 582 36.24 3.86 14.18
C SER A 582 35.12 4.68 13.51
N LEU A 583 33.93 4.09 13.31
CA LEU A 583 32.77 4.82 12.78
C LEU A 583 32.39 5.98 13.71
N PRO A 584 31.73 7.06 13.22
CA PRO A 584 31.32 8.18 14.07
C PRO A 584 30.41 7.75 15.23
N ASP A 585 30.36 8.53 16.30
CA ASP A 585 29.36 8.33 17.35
C ASP A 585 27.96 8.61 16.80
N GLY A 586 26.99 7.74 17.10
CA GLY A 586 25.66 7.91 16.54
C GLY A 586 24.75 6.69 16.60
N GLN A 587 23.64 6.84 15.90
CA GLN A 587 22.62 5.81 15.73
C GLN A 587 22.77 5.13 14.37
N TYR A 588 22.71 3.80 14.40
CA TYR A 588 22.84 2.91 13.25
C TYR A 588 21.62 1.99 13.21
N TYR A 589 21.21 1.57 12.03
CA TYR A 589 20.02 0.74 11.86
C TYR A 589 20.37 -0.55 11.14
N ALA A 590 19.73 -1.67 11.48
CA ALA A 590 19.85 -2.90 10.68
C ALA A 590 18.53 -3.68 10.68
N LEU A 591 18.13 -4.14 9.50
CA LEU A 591 16.90 -4.91 9.32
C LEU A 591 17.09 -6.36 9.78
N THR A 592 16.10 -6.88 10.50
CA THR A 592 16.05 -8.26 10.97
C THR A 592 14.97 -9.06 10.23
N SER A 593 15.05 -10.38 10.28
CA SER A 593 14.05 -11.29 9.71
C SER A 593 13.54 -12.26 10.79
N LYS A 594 12.37 -12.87 10.54
CA LYS A 594 11.70 -13.76 11.50
C LYS A 594 12.49 -15.04 11.83
N ASN A 595 13.21 -15.59 10.85
CA ASN A 595 13.86 -16.89 10.96
C ASN A 595 15.39 -16.74 10.97
N PRO A 596 16.14 -17.65 11.63
CA PRO A 596 17.59 -17.72 11.50
C PRO A 596 18.01 -17.73 10.01
N PRO A 597 19.08 -17.00 9.63
CA PRO A 597 20.07 -16.34 10.49
C PRO A 597 19.67 -14.94 11.00
N TYR A 598 18.40 -14.57 10.87
CA TYR A 598 17.78 -13.34 11.37
C TYR A 598 18.25 -12.02 10.74
N ASN A 599 19.21 -12.05 9.81
CA ASN A 599 19.50 -10.90 8.96
C ASN A 599 18.49 -10.88 7.80
N ALA A 600 18.06 -9.68 7.38
CA ALA A 600 17.14 -9.57 6.26
C ALA A 600 17.86 -9.74 4.90
N GLN A 601 17.51 -10.78 4.15
CA GLN A 601 18.16 -11.15 2.87
C GLN A 601 17.30 -10.75 1.64
N TYR A 602 16.93 -9.48 1.51
CA TYR A 602 16.07 -9.02 0.41
C TYR A 602 16.65 -9.29 -0.99
N GLU A 603 17.96 -9.14 -1.16
CA GLU A 603 18.66 -9.36 -2.44
C GLU A 603 18.56 -10.81 -2.95
N ALA A 604 18.46 -11.80 -2.05
CA ALA A 604 18.37 -13.20 -2.43
C ALA A 604 16.94 -13.62 -2.82
N ASN A 605 15.92 -12.87 -2.39
CA ASN A 605 14.51 -13.25 -2.52
C ASN A 605 13.75 -12.43 -3.57
N ILE A 606 14.38 -11.41 -4.15
CA ILE A 606 13.84 -10.62 -5.26
C ILE A 606 14.55 -11.07 -6.53
N ILE A 607 13.76 -11.37 -7.57
CA ILE A 607 14.24 -11.91 -8.83
C ILE A 607 14.06 -10.84 -9.90
N PHE A 608 15.12 -10.52 -10.64
CA PHE A 608 15.05 -9.70 -11.84
C PHE A 608 15.08 -10.61 -13.07
N ARG A 609 14.00 -10.58 -13.86
CA ARG A 609 13.87 -11.34 -15.11
C ARG A 609 14.03 -10.39 -16.28
N THR A 610 14.95 -10.70 -17.18
CA THR A 610 15.24 -9.82 -18.33
C THR A 610 14.76 -10.49 -19.61
N PHE A 611 14.09 -9.68 -20.44
CA PHE A 611 13.49 -10.05 -21.72
C PHE A 611 14.05 -9.15 -22.82
N THR A 612 14.48 -9.75 -23.92
CA THR A 612 14.99 -9.04 -25.10
C THR A 612 13.97 -9.05 -26.23
N THR A 613 14.15 -8.19 -27.23
CA THR A 613 13.32 -8.15 -28.45
C THR A 613 13.36 -9.46 -29.25
N ASN A 614 14.38 -10.30 -29.07
CA ASN A 614 14.53 -11.58 -29.77
C ASN A 614 13.87 -12.75 -29.01
N GLY A 615 13.15 -12.49 -27.92
CA GLY A 615 12.43 -13.51 -27.14
C GLY A 615 13.29 -14.33 -26.18
N THR A 616 14.59 -14.01 -26.02
CA THR A 616 15.44 -14.66 -25.03
C THR A 616 15.06 -14.21 -23.61
N THR A 617 14.83 -15.19 -22.73
CA THR A 617 14.45 -14.95 -21.33
C THR A 617 15.54 -15.47 -20.41
N PHE A 618 16.00 -14.64 -19.47
CA PHE A 618 16.97 -15.03 -18.45
C PHE A 618 16.46 -14.70 -17.04
N ASN A 619 16.61 -15.66 -16.13
CA ASN A 619 16.15 -15.56 -14.75
C ASN A 619 17.34 -15.48 -13.81
N SER A 620 17.40 -14.46 -12.96
CA SER A 620 18.39 -14.42 -11.87
C SER A 620 17.92 -13.56 -10.70
N THR A 621 18.50 -13.81 -9.52
CA THR A 621 18.41 -12.88 -8.38
C THR A 621 19.28 -11.63 -8.62
N PHE A 622 20.43 -11.81 -9.28
CA PHE A 622 21.28 -10.76 -9.83
C PHE A 622 21.94 -11.29 -11.10
N ILE A 623 21.67 -10.69 -12.26
CA ILE A 623 22.39 -11.03 -13.50
C ILE A 623 23.79 -10.47 -13.29
N ASN A 624 24.81 -11.32 -13.47
CA ASN A 624 26.19 -10.83 -13.42
C ASN A 624 26.40 -9.79 -14.55
N ASN A 625 27.36 -8.90 -14.35
CA ASN A 625 27.59 -7.77 -15.25
C ASN A 625 27.81 -8.20 -16.71
N GLU A 626 28.49 -9.34 -16.90
CA GLU A 626 28.80 -9.91 -18.22
C GLU A 626 27.55 -10.36 -18.97
N THR A 627 26.68 -11.16 -18.34
CA THR A 627 25.42 -11.62 -18.96
C THR A 627 24.45 -10.48 -19.23
N MET A 628 24.45 -9.41 -18.41
CA MET A 628 23.66 -8.20 -18.71
C MET A 628 24.12 -7.52 -20.01
N LEU A 629 25.43 -7.36 -20.20
CA LEU A 629 26.01 -6.70 -21.37
C LEU A 629 25.89 -7.54 -22.65
N GLU A 630 25.86 -8.87 -22.52
CA GLU A 630 25.63 -9.78 -23.64
C GLU A 630 24.16 -9.77 -24.11
N MET A 631 23.21 -9.66 -23.18
CA MET A 631 21.80 -9.74 -23.49
C MET A 631 21.19 -8.40 -23.93
N CYS A 632 21.70 -7.30 -23.39
CA CYS A 632 21.16 -5.97 -23.58
C CYS A 632 22.31 -5.03 -23.94
N ASN A 633 22.20 -4.37 -25.09
CA ASN A 633 23.22 -3.43 -25.50
C ASN A 633 23.10 -2.13 -24.67
N VAL A 634 24.22 -1.56 -24.23
CA VAL A 634 24.24 -0.32 -23.42
C VAL A 634 23.55 0.89 -24.07
N THR A 635 23.36 0.85 -25.40
CA THR A 635 22.66 1.88 -26.17
C THR A 635 21.13 1.69 -26.23
N GLU A 636 20.63 0.52 -25.83
CA GLU A 636 19.21 0.19 -25.89
C GLU A 636 18.38 0.86 -24.80
N ASN A 637 17.07 0.94 -25.04
CA ASN A 637 16.10 1.34 -24.02
C ASN A 637 16.00 0.27 -22.93
N ILE A 638 15.95 0.71 -21.67
CA ILE A 638 15.66 -0.17 -20.53
C ILE A 638 14.28 0.16 -19.99
N THR A 639 13.41 -0.84 -19.96
CA THR A 639 12.10 -0.76 -19.30
C THR A 639 12.12 -1.63 -18.05
N ILE A 640 11.77 -1.09 -16.88
CA ILE A 640 11.64 -1.87 -15.64
C ILE A 640 10.17 -1.92 -15.23
N VAL A 641 9.64 -3.13 -15.04
CA VAL A 641 8.24 -3.38 -14.64
C VAL A 641 8.19 -3.93 -13.21
N VAL A 642 7.38 -3.31 -12.35
CA VAL A 642 7.20 -3.68 -10.94
C VAL A 642 5.71 -3.92 -10.65
N HIS A 643 5.37 -5.16 -10.30
CA HIS A 643 3.98 -5.59 -10.03
C HIS A 643 3.46 -5.11 -8.67
N GLY A 644 2.19 -5.40 -8.34
CA GLY A 644 1.53 -5.07 -7.08
C GLY A 644 1.42 -6.24 -6.07
N TRP A 645 0.53 -6.08 -5.08
CA TRP A 645 0.31 -7.07 -4.01
C TRP A 645 -0.37 -8.34 -4.53
N LYS A 646 0.08 -9.52 -4.07
CA LYS A 646 -0.36 -10.85 -4.52
C LYS A 646 -0.17 -11.15 -6.01
N GLU A 647 0.65 -10.36 -6.70
CA GLU A 647 0.97 -10.55 -8.11
C GLU A 647 2.40 -11.06 -8.28
N SER A 648 2.69 -11.58 -9.47
CA SER A 648 4.02 -12.08 -9.88
C SER A 648 4.15 -11.99 -11.40
N ILE A 649 5.27 -12.44 -11.96
CA ILE A 649 5.43 -12.61 -13.42
C ILE A 649 4.37 -13.53 -14.06
N ASN A 650 3.67 -14.32 -13.25
CA ASN A 650 2.61 -15.22 -13.74
C ASN A 650 1.23 -14.55 -13.77
N THR A 651 1.10 -13.32 -13.29
CA THR A 651 -0.16 -12.56 -13.40
C THR A 651 -0.41 -12.20 -14.87
N GLU A 652 -1.65 -12.40 -15.36
CA GLU A 652 -2.06 -12.22 -16.76
C GLU A 652 -1.48 -10.94 -17.39
N TRP A 653 -1.72 -9.77 -16.78
CA TRP A 653 -1.29 -8.50 -17.35
C TRP A 653 0.24 -8.35 -17.47
N THR A 654 1.02 -9.03 -16.65
CA THR A 654 2.49 -8.80 -16.60
C THR A 654 3.17 -9.29 -17.86
N LYS A 655 2.76 -10.46 -18.38
CA LYS A 655 3.32 -11.04 -19.62
C LYS A 655 2.99 -10.17 -20.82
N ASP A 656 1.72 -9.77 -20.91
CA ASP A 656 1.22 -8.91 -21.97
C ASP A 656 1.92 -7.54 -21.98
N LEU A 657 2.11 -6.96 -20.79
CA LEU A 657 2.75 -5.66 -20.64
C LEU A 657 4.23 -5.72 -21.07
N ILE A 658 4.94 -6.80 -20.72
CA ILE A 658 6.32 -7.03 -21.15
C ILE A 658 6.38 -7.08 -22.68
N GLY A 659 5.52 -7.87 -23.34
CA GLY A 659 5.46 -7.95 -24.80
C GLY A 659 5.15 -6.60 -25.45
N ASN A 660 4.19 -5.86 -24.89
CA ASN A 660 3.80 -4.54 -25.38
C ASN A 660 4.94 -3.51 -25.26
N TYR A 661 5.69 -3.50 -24.15
CA TYR A 661 6.84 -2.60 -24.03
C TYR A 661 8.01 -3.00 -24.93
N SER A 662 8.27 -4.30 -25.09
CA SER A 662 9.26 -4.78 -26.06
C SER A 662 8.93 -4.30 -27.48
N ALA A 663 7.66 -4.35 -27.89
CA ALA A 663 7.22 -3.89 -29.20
C ALA A 663 7.20 -2.36 -29.34
N ALA A 664 6.76 -1.63 -28.31
CA ALA A 664 6.53 -0.19 -28.38
C ALA A 664 7.79 0.65 -28.11
N ARG A 665 8.65 0.23 -27.18
CA ARG A 665 9.90 0.94 -26.83
C ARG A 665 11.15 0.30 -27.43
N GLY A 666 11.11 -0.99 -27.78
CA GLY A 666 12.33 -1.74 -28.12
C GLY A 666 13.28 -1.87 -26.92
N GLY A 667 14.42 -2.53 -27.15
CA GLY A 667 15.43 -2.77 -26.11
C GLY A 667 15.00 -3.84 -25.10
N CYS A 668 15.48 -3.71 -23.87
CA CYS A 668 15.29 -4.72 -22.83
C CYS A 668 14.21 -4.36 -21.82
N VAL A 669 13.38 -5.34 -21.48
CA VAL A 669 12.41 -5.26 -20.39
C VAL A 669 12.90 -6.09 -19.21
N ILE A 670 12.98 -5.48 -18.03
CA ILE A 670 13.40 -6.09 -16.78
C ILE A 670 12.21 -6.11 -15.83
N PHE A 671 11.72 -7.30 -15.49
CA PHE A 671 10.64 -7.46 -14.51
C PHE A 671 11.22 -7.73 -13.11
N MET A 672 10.84 -6.91 -12.14
CA MET A 672 11.20 -7.10 -10.74
C MET A 672 10.11 -7.91 -10.03
N ASP A 673 10.44 -9.15 -9.69
CA ASP A 673 9.54 -10.08 -9.01
C ASP A 673 9.92 -10.17 -7.52
N TYR A 674 9.06 -9.61 -6.67
CA TYR A 674 9.19 -9.67 -5.20
C TYR A 674 8.10 -10.57 -4.58
N PHE A 675 7.54 -11.50 -5.36
CA PHE A 675 6.44 -12.38 -4.95
C PHE A 675 6.71 -13.16 -3.66
N PHE A 676 7.98 -13.43 -3.33
CA PHE A 676 8.36 -14.02 -2.04
C PHE A 676 7.74 -13.27 -0.86
N TYR A 677 7.70 -11.93 -0.94
CA TYR A 677 7.15 -11.05 0.08
C TYR A 677 5.66 -10.74 -0.13
N SER A 678 5.14 -10.78 -1.35
CA SER A 678 3.75 -10.36 -1.66
C SER A 678 2.72 -11.50 -1.74
N LYS A 679 3.15 -12.79 -1.75
CA LYS A 679 2.27 -13.95 -2.00
C LYS A 679 1.22 -14.27 -0.91
N ASN A 680 1.62 -14.20 0.36
CA ASN A 680 0.82 -14.68 1.51
C ASN A 680 0.86 -13.72 2.70
N THR A 681 1.03 -12.43 2.42
CA THR A 681 1.12 -11.40 3.44
C THR A 681 -0.15 -10.57 3.46
N ASP A 682 -0.61 -10.21 4.66
CA ASP A 682 -1.47 -9.04 4.84
C ASP A 682 -0.82 -7.85 4.12
N PHE A 683 -1.59 -7.01 3.42
CA PHE A 683 -1.06 -5.85 2.72
C PHE A 683 -0.24 -4.97 3.65
N TYR A 684 -0.64 -4.84 4.92
CA TYR A 684 0.13 -4.14 5.94
C TYR A 684 1.53 -4.74 6.13
N ILE A 685 1.65 -6.08 6.19
CA ILE A 685 2.94 -6.77 6.31
C ILE A 685 3.81 -6.49 5.08
N LEU A 686 3.23 -6.47 3.87
CA LEU A 686 3.99 -6.09 2.66
C LEU A 686 4.49 -4.64 2.74
N VAL A 687 3.65 -3.72 3.23
CA VAL A 687 4.05 -2.33 3.47
C VAL A 687 5.23 -2.26 4.43
N THR A 688 5.27 -3.08 5.48
CA THR A 688 6.45 -3.10 6.37
C THR A 688 7.74 -3.61 5.72
N GLN A 689 7.66 -4.31 4.57
CA GLN A 689 8.83 -4.79 3.82
C GLN A 689 9.42 -3.73 2.85
N PHE A 690 8.74 -2.59 2.66
CA PHE A 690 9.16 -1.54 1.72
C PHE A 690 10.63 -1.08 1.89
N PRO A 691 11.13 -0.81 3.12
CA PRO A 691 12.54 -0.55 3.44
C PRO A 691 13.55 -1.54 2.86
N GLY A 692 13.15 -2.80 2.75
CA GLY A 692 14.02 -3.86 2.29
C GLY A 692 13.97 -4.07 0.80
N ILE A 693 12.77 -3.92 0.22
CA ILE A 693 12.51 -4.15 -1.20
C ILE A 693 12.99 -2.95 -2.04
N MET A 694 12.70 -1.71 -1.62
CA MET A 694 13.04 -0.49 -2.38
C MET A 694 14.55 -0.36 -2.68
N PRO A 695 15.47 -0.52 -1.72
CA PRO A 695 16.90 -0.35 -1.99
C PRO A 695 17.47 -1.39 -2.98
N VAL A 696 16.83 -2.55 -3.12
CA VAL A 696 17.23 -3.56 -4.12
C VAL A 696 17.00 -3.01 -5.53
N LEU A 697 15.89 -2.32 -5.77
CA LEU A 697 15.62 -1.65 -7.04
C LEU A 697 16.60 -0.50 -7.31
N VAL A 698 16.89 0.33 -6.30
CA VAL A 698 17.89 1.42 -6.42
C VAL A 698 19.26 0.88 -6.80
N ARG A 699 19.72 -0.21 -6.14
CA ARG A 699 20.99 -0.84 -6.48
C ARG A 699 21.00 -1.41 -7.90
N LYS A 700 19.87 -1.95 -8.37
CA LYS A 700 19.75 -2.41 -9.75
C LYS A 700 19.88 -1.25 -10.75
N LEU A 701 19.22 -0.12 -10.50
CA LEU A 701 19.36 1.09 -11.34
C LEU A 701 20.81 1.59 -11.38
N ARG A 702 21.48 1.68 -10.22
CA ARG A 702 22.89 2.08 -10.14
C ARG A 702 23.83 1.08 -10.80
N GLN A 703 23.54 -0.22 -10.72
CA GLN A 703 24.30 -1.25 -11.45
C GLN A 703 24.23 -1.00 -12.96
N LEU A 704 23.03 -0.72 -13.50
CA LEU A 704 22.87 -0.44 -14.93
C LEU A 704 23.63 0.82 -15.35
N GLU A 705 23.56 1.88 -14.55
CA GLU A 705 24.35 3.10 -14.80
C GLU A 705 25.86 2.82 -14.79
N GLN A 706 26.35 2.04 -13.81
CA GLN A 706 27.76 1.64 -13.72
C GLN A 706 28.23 0.77 -14.90
N LEU A 707 27.31 0.04 -15.53
CA LEU A 707 27.55 -0.73 -16.74
C LEU A 707 27.59 0.13 -18.02
N GLY A 708 27.31 1.44 -17.91
CA GLY A 708 27.37 2.38 -19.03
C GLY A 708 26.04 2.65 -19.73
N TYR A 709 24.91 2.15 -19.20
CA TYR A 709 23.60 2.50 -19.75
C TYR A 709 23.24 3.95 -19.39
N ASN A 710 22.64 4.68 -20.34
CA ASN A 710 22.20 6.05 -20.12
C ASN A 710 20.87 6.08 -19.33
N PRO A 711 20.80 6.72 -18.14
CA PRO A 711 19.56 6.82 -17.36
C PRO A 711 18.39 7.50 -18.09
N ASP A 712 18.66 8.32 -19.10
CA ASP A 712 17.62 8.96 -19.94
C ASP A 712 16.82 7.96 -20.77
N ASN A 713 17.41 6.79 -21.04
CA ASN A 713 16.75 5.71 -21.76
C ASN A 713 15.93 4.80 -20.82
N PHE A 714 15.99 5.04 -19.50
CA PHE A 714 15.26 4.25 -18.52
C PHE A 714 13.79 4.66 -18.46
N PHE A 715 12.93 3.64 -18.48
CA PHE A 715 11.50 3.78 -18.26
C PHE A 715 11.05 2.83 -17.16
N LEU A 716 10.41 3.37 -16.12
CA LEU A 716 9.91 2.59 -14.99
C LEU A 716 8.38 2.52 -15.05
N PHE A 717 7.83 1.32 -14.89
CA PHE A 717 6.41 1.10 -14.70
C PHE A 717 6.16 0.42 -13.36
N GLY A 718 5.29 0.99 -12.54
CA GLY A 718 4.89 0.39 -11.26
C GLY A 718 3.38 0.38 -11.09
N PHE A 719 2.82 -0.73 -10.62
CA PHE A 719 1.39 -0.84 -10.30
C PHE A 719 1.17 -0.99 -8.79
N SER A 720 0.19 -0.28 -8.21
CA SER A 720 -0.23 -0.45 -6.81
C SER A 720 0.94 -0.22 -5.83
N TYR A 721 1.35 -1.22 -5.03
CA TYR A 721 2.56 -1.18 -4.21
C TYR A 721 3.84 -0.96 -5.04
N GLY A 722 3.90 -1.54 -6.24
CA GLY A 722 4.99 -1.36 -7.19
C GLY A 722 5.12 0.08 -7.70
N ALA A 723 4.02 0.83 -7.75
CA ALA A 723 4.04 2.27 -8.08
C ALA A 723 4.86 3.05 -7.05
N HIS A 724 4.65 2.77 -5.76
CA HIS A 724 5.44 3.38 -4.68
C HIS A 724 6.90 2.98 -4.71
N LEU A 725 7.20 1.72 -5.06
CA LEU A 725 8.59 1.27 -5.23
C LEU A 725 9.32 2.04 -6.34
N VAL A 726 8.66 2.27 -7.50
CA VAL A 726 9.30 3.00 -8.60
C VAL A 726 9.45 4.49 -8.32
N PHE A 727 8.47 5.13 -7.65
CA PHE A 727 8.61 6.54 -7.23
C PHE A 727 9.86 6.70 -6.38
N GLU A 728 9.97 5.85 -5.36
CA GLU A 728 11.01 6.05 -4.37
C GLU A 728 12.36 5.55 -4.84
N ALA A 729 12.41 4.51 -5.68
CA ALA A 729 13.64 4.12 -6.34
C ALA A 729 14.15 5.19 -7.31
N GLY A 730 13.25 5.81 -8.09
CA GLY A 730 13.58 6.90 -9.00
C GLY A 730 14.15 8.12 -8.27
N TYR A 731 13.54 8.51 -7.15
CA TYR A 731 14.05 9.61 -6.32
C TYR A 731 15.41 9.30 -5.69
N ASN A 732 15.57 8.11 -5.09
CA ASN A 732 16.82 7.71 -4.44
C ASN A 732 17.93 7.31 -5.42
N PHE A 733 17.65 7.27 -6.73
CA PHE A 733 18.65 7.09 -7.77
C PHE A 733 19.63 8.28 -7.79
N GLY A 734 19.16 9.51 -7.51
CA GLY A 734 19.97 10.70 -7.34
C GLY A 734 19.91 11.67 -8.52
N MET A 735 20.92 12.53 -8.67
CA MET A 735 20.88 13.71 -9.55
C MET A 735 20.72 13.38 -11.05
N ASN A 736 21.11 12.19 -11.50
CA ASN A 736 21.02 11.84 -12.92
C ASN A 736 19.56 11.66 -13.39
N LYS A 737 18.63 11.34 -12.45
CA LYS A 737 17.21 11.00 -12.65
C LYS A 737 16.96 9.94 -13.73
N VAL A 738 15.92 9.13 -13.57
CA VAL A 738 15.49 8.22 -14.65
C VAL A 738 14.70 8.99 -15.70
N GLY A 739 14.77 8.58 -16.97
CA GLY A 739 14.14 9.29 -18.09
C GLY A 739 12.62 9.45 -17.96
N ARG A 740 11.89 8.37 -17.72
CA ARG A 740 10.43 8.41 -17.55
C ARG A 740 9.92 7.37 -16.55
N LEU A 741 8.82 7.68 -15.88
CA LEU A 741 8.12 6.79 -14.95
C LEU A 741 6.60 6.89 -15.15
N ASP A 742 5.95 5.73 -15.32
CA ASP A 742 4.49 5.60 -15.31
C ASP A 742 4.06 4.80 -14.06
N ALA A 743 3.22 5.40 -13.22
CA ALA A 743 2.70 4.79 -12.01
C ALA A 743 1.20 4.51 -12.15
N CYS A 744 0.85 3.23 -12.22
CA CYS A 744 -0.50 2.77 -12.40
C CYS A 744 -1.18 2.55 -11.04
N ASP A 745 -2.25 3.29 -10.80
CA ASP A 745 -3.10 3.29 -9.61
C ASP A 745 -2.30 3.05 -8.32
N PRO A 746 -1.45 4.00 -7.91
CA PRO A 746 -0.63 3.82 -6.72
C PRO A 746 -1.49 3.47 -5.51
N ALA A 747 -1.04 2.52 -4.69
CA ALA A 747 -1.86 2.04 -3.58
C ALA A 747 -2.20 3.17 -2.59
N GLY A 748 -3.47 3.27 -2.19
CA GLY A 748 -3.92 4.21 -1.17
C GLY A 748 -3.60 3.76 0.25
N PRO A 749 -4.01 2.54 0.67
CA PRO A 749 -3.85 2.10 2.06
C PRO A 749 -2.40 2.17 2.54
N TYR A 750 -2.19 2.74 3.73
CA TYR A 750 -0.87 2.93 4.37
C TYR A 750 0.13 3.85 3.66
N PHE A 751 -0.22 4.44 2.51
CA PHE A 751 0.59 5.41 1.76
C PHE A 751 -0.05 6.82 1.68
N THR A 752 -1.01 7.11 2.57
CA THR A 752 -1.82 8.34 2.55
C THR A 752 -1.17 9.58 3.18
N ASP A 753 0.01 9.45 3.79
CA ASP A 753 0.78 10.57 4.36
C ASP A 753 1.89 10.98 3.36
N LEU A 754 1.51 11.78 2.35
CA LEU A 754 2.34 12.06 1.16
C LEU A 754 3.44 13.09 1.41
N THR A 755 3.72 13.42 2.67
CA THR A 755 4.85 14.28 3.02
C THR A 755 6.20 13.58 2.89
N LYS A 756 6.24 12.29 2.48
CA LYS A 756 7.44 11.45 2.47
C LYS A 756 7.74 10.70 1.16
N ILE A 757 6.87 10.80 0.15
CA ILE A 757 7.11 10.20 -1.17
C ILE A 757 7.35 11.34 -2.15
N HIS A 758 8.33 11.17 -3.03
CA HIS A 758 8.78 12.22 -3.94
C HIS A 758 8.28 11.96 -5.36
N GLU A 759 6.96 11.90 -5.57
CA GLU A 759 6.37 11.46 -6.84
C GLU A 759 6.80 12.35 -8.00
N MET A 760 6.76 13.68 -7.84
CA MET A 760 7.15 14.62 -8.91
C MET A 760 8.63 14.55 -9.27
N ASP A 761 9.48 14.15 -8.32
CA ASP A 761 10.93 14.17 -8.47
C ASP A 761 11.54 12.82 -8.84
N ALA A 762 10.73 11.77 -8.91
CA ALA A 762 11.17 10.41 -9.17
C ALA A 762 11.83 10.22 -10.54
N ALA A 763 11.42 10.99 -11.56
CA ALA A 763 11.95 10.91 -12.93
C ALA A 763 11.94 12.28 -13.61
N LYS A 764 12.52 12.38 -14.81
CA LYS A 764 12.39 13.58 -15.66
C LYS A 764 10.94 13.77 -16.14
N ASP A 765 10.27 12.67 -16.52
CA ASP A 765 8.84 12.65 -16.85
C ASP A 765 8.08 11.65 -15.96
N VAL A 766 7.14 12.12 -15.15
CA VAL A 766 6.35 11.27 -14.24
C VAL A 766 4.85 11.37 -14.53
N GLN A 767 4.26 10.25 -14.90
CA GLN A 767 2.82 10.12 -15.13
C GLN A 767 2.18 9.16 -14.13
N CYS A 768 1.02 9.53 -13.62
CA CYS A 768 0.18 8.65 -12.80
C CYS A 768 -1.17 8.45 -13.43
N ILE A 769 -1.64 7.20 -13.38
CA ILE A 769 -2.92 6.79 -13.93
C ILE A 769 -3.77 6.32 -12.78
N HIS A 770 -4.90 6.99 -12.59
CA HIS A 770 -5.80 6.70 -11.49
C HIS A 770 -7.03 6.02 -12.04
N THR A 771 -7.33 4.85 -11.50
CA THR A 771 -8.48 4.03 -11.89
C THR A 771 -9.40 3.74 -10.73
N SER A 772 -8.91 3.90 -9.50
CA SER A 772 -9.68 3.65 -8.29
C SER A 772 -9.34 4.61 -7.14
N THR A 773 -10.29 4.76 -6.23
CA THR A 773 -10.07 5.30 -4.88
C THR A 773 -10.42 4.30 -3.78
N ASP A 774 -10.84 3.07 -4.14
CA ASP A 774 -11.14 2.01 -3.16
C ASP A 774 -9.85 1.45 -2.52
N ASN A 775 -8.88 1.11 -3.36
CA ASN A 775 -7.55 0.64 -3.01
C ASN A 775 -6.45 1.49 -3.64
N GLY A 776 -6.81 2.34 -4.61
CA GLY A 776 -5.94 3.36 -5.20
C GLY A 776 -5.90 4.62 -4.34
N THR A 777 -4.80 5.36 -4.43
CA THR A 777 -4.64 6.63 -3.73
C THR A 777 -5.62 7.67 -4.28
N PRO A 778 -6.28 8.49 -3.45
CA PRO A 778 -7.06 9.63 -3.95
C PRO A 778 -6.19 10.82 -4.34
N TYR A 779 -4.90 10.78 -4.02
CA TYR A 779 -3.98 11.90 -4.19
C TYR A 779 -3.42 11.98 -5.62
N ARG A 780 -3.17 13.20 -6.10
CA ARG A 780 -2.87 13.51 -7.50
C ARG A 780 -1.60 14.36 -7.62
N TYR A 781 -0.48 13.86 -7.10
CA TYR A 781 0.77 14.62 -7.00
C TYR A 781 1.80 14.31 -8.06
N CYS A 782 1.46 13.55 -9.10
CA CYS A 782 2.40 13.32 -10.20
C CYS A 782 2.44 14.51 -11.16
N GLN A 783 3.51 14.64 -11.95
CA GLN A 783 3.62 15.74 -12.92
C GLN A 783 2.45 15.73 -13.91
N LYS A 784 2.00 14.53 -14.29
CA LYS A 784 0.79 14.30 -15.10
C LYS A 784 -0.12 13.30 -14.38
N ASN A 785 -1.38 13.65 -14.15
CA ASN A 785 -2.38 12.74 -13.59
C ASN A 785 -3.46 12.45 -14.63
N VAL A 786 -3.56 11.19 -15.04
CA VAL A 786 -4.57 10.70 -15.98
C VAL A 786 -5.68 10.04 -15.16
N LEU A 787 -6.89 10.60 -15.22
CA LEU A 787 -8.05 10.10 -14.50
C LEU A 787 -8.91 9.25 -15.45
N LEU A 788 -8.88 7.93 -15.29
CA LEU A 788 -9.61 7.01 -16.16
C LEU A 788 -11.01 6.68 -15.62
N GLY A 789 -11.94 6.36 -16.52
CA GLY A 789 -13.32 6.06 -16.14
C GLY A 789 -14.01 7.26 -15.49
N LYS A 790 -14.72 7.03 -14.38
CA LYS A 790 -15.41 8.08 -13.62
C LYS A 790 -14.43 8.81 -12.72
N CYS A 791 -13.68 9.76 -13.28
CA CYS A 791 -12.72 10.62 -12.58
C CYS A 791 -11.60 9.87 -11.83
N GLY A 792 -11.22 8.67 -12.30
CA GLY A 792 -10.22 7.83 -11.62
C GLY A 792 -10.72 7.17 -10.34
N ILE A 793 -12.05 7.00 -10.21
CA ILE A 793 -12.71 6.39 -9.03
C ILE A 793 -13.26 5.00 -9.39
N LEU A 794 -13.94 4.89 -10.54
CA LEU A 794 -14.60 3.66 -10.97
C LEU A 794 -14.38 3.42 -12.46
N GLN A 795 -14.20 2.15 -12.83
CA GLN A 795 -14.11 1.70 -14.20
C GLN A 795 -15.36 0.90 -14.57
N ASP A 796 -16.06 1.32 -15.62
CA ASP A 796 -17.23 0.56 -16.11
C ASP A 796 -16.84 -0.85 -16.59
N ALA A 797 -15.54 -1.05 -16.91
CA ALA A 797 -14.96 -2.33 -17.28
C ALA A 797 -14.51 -3.20 -16.08
N ALA A 798 -14.64 -2.71 -14.83
CA ALA A 798 -14.24 -3.48 -13.66
C ALA A 798 -15.13 -4.72 -13.47
N SER A 799 -14.51 -5.84 -13.16
CA SER A 799 -15.17 -7.12 -12.84
C SER A 799 -14.68 -7.67 -11.50
N SER A 800 -14.99 -8.93 -11.20
CA SER A 800 -14.44 -9.60 -10.01
C SER A 800 -12.91 -9.54 -9.99
N PRO A 801 -12.27 -9.48 -8.80
CA PRO A 801 -10.82 -9.54 -8.66
C PRO A 801 -10.20 -10.68 -9.49
N PRO A 802 -9.02 -10.46 -10.11
CA PRO A 802 -8.13 -9.32 -9.92
C PRO A 802 -8.54 -8.06 -10.70
N LYS A 803 -9.51 -8.12 -11.62
CA LYS A 803 -9.93 -7.01 -12.50
C LYS A 803 -10.94 -6.03 -11.86
N GLY A 804 -10.84 -5.80 -10.54
CA GLY A 804 -11.60 -4.74 -9.87
C GLY A 804 -11.14 -3.34 -10.30
N ASN A 805 -11.79 -2.26 -9.83
CA ASN A 805 -11.43 -0.88 -10.24
C ASN A 805 -9.93 -0.61 -10.13
N HIS A 806 -9.32 -1.04 -9.03
CA HIS A 806 -7.89 -0.94 -8.77
C HIS A 806 -7.04 -1.77 -9.74
N GLY A 807 -7.37 -3.05 -9.85
CA GLY A 807 -6.60 -4.00 -10.67
C GLY A 807 -6.76 -3.82 -12.17
N MET A 808 -7.66 -2.95 -12.64
CA MET A 808 -7.82 -2.64 -14.06
C MET A 808 -6.70 -1.76 -14.63
N CYS A 809 -5.96 -1.03 -13.80
CA CYS A 809 -4.96 -0.08 -14.29
C CYS A 809 -3.96 -0.70 -15.27
N PRO A 810 -3.27 -1.82 -14.92
CA PRO A 810 -2.30 -2.42 -15.84
C PRO A 810 -2.96 -2.94 -17.11
N TYR A 811 -4.23 -3.37 -17.05
CA TYR A 811 -4.96 -3.87 -18.21
C TYR A 811 -5.32 -2.78 -19.22
N PHE A 812 -5.26 -1.49 -18.88
CA PHE A 812 -5.35 -0.44 -19.91
C PHE A 812 -4.10 -0.37 -20.79
N TYR A 813 -3.00 -0.97 -20.32
CA TYR A 813 -1.79 -1.18 -21.12
C TYR A 813 -1.75 -2.56 -21.78
N THR A 814 -2.73 -3.45 -21.53
CA THR A 814 -2.78 -4.79 -22.11
C THR A 814 -4.06 -5.00 -22.91
N THR A 815 -4.05 -5.94 -23.83
CA THR A 815 -5.12 -6.07 -24.83
C THR A 815 -5.67 -7.50 -24.95
N ASN A 816 -5.32 -8.39 -24.01
CA ASN A 816 -5.35 -9.84 -24.24
C ASN A 816 -6.66 -10.52 -23.82
N GLN A 817 -7.58 -9.84 -23.13
CA GLN A 817 -8.94 -10.37 -22.91
C GLN A 817 -9.69 -10.60 -24.24
N TYR A 818 -9.39 -9.81 -25.27
CA TYR A 818 -10.02 -9.97 -26.58
C TYR A 818 -9.42 -11.13 -27.38
N GLU A 819 -8.11 -11.36 -27.27
CA GLU A 819 -7.40 -12.40 -28.04
C GLU A 819 -7.86 -13.81 -27.68
N ASN A 820 -8.06 -14.09 -26.39
CA ASN A 820 -8.52 -15.41 -25.94
C ASN A 820 -9.94 -15.78 -26.43
N ASN A 821 -10.73 -14.78 -26.82
CA ASN A 821 -12.12 -14.95 -27.23
C ASN A 821 -12.33 -14.79 -28.75
N ILE A 822 -11.25 -14.61 -29.51
CA ILE A 822 -11.27 -14.47 -30.97
C ILE A 822 -10.36 -15.55 -31.56
N ILE A 823 -10.92 -16.36 -32.45
CA ILE A 823 -10.21 -17.48 -33.06
C ILE A 823 -9.91 -17.14 -34.52
N PHE A 824 -8.64 -17.28 -34.94
CA PHE A 824 -8.28 -17.19 -36.34
C PHE A 824 -8.26 -18.59 -36.95
N ARG A 825 -9.11 -18.84 -37.94
CA ARG A 825 -9.19 -20.14 -38.63
C ARG A 825 -8.52 -20.01 -39.98
N VAL A 826 -7.53 -20.86 -40.24
CA VAL A 826 -6.76 -20.86 -41.48
C VAL A 826 -7.25 -21.99 -42.37
N PHE A 827 -7.51 -21.67 -43.64
CA PHE A 827 -7.95 -22.61 -44.67
C PHE A 827 -6.97 -22.62 -45.84
N GLN A 828 -6.72 -23.81 -46.39
CA GLN A 828 -5.86 -24.08 -47.54
C GLN A 828 -6.66 -24.55 -48.78
N PRO A 829 -6.07 -24.55 -50.00
CA PRO A 829 -6.75 -24.93 -51.25
C PRO A 829 -7.39 -26.34 -51.29
N ASP A 830 -7.03 -27.22 -50.35
CA ASP A 830 -7.61 -28.56 -50.14
C ASP A 830 -8.72 -28.60 -49.09
N TRP A 831 -9.19 -27.43 -48.64
CA TRP A 831 -10.21 -27.24 -47.61
C TRP A 831 -9.85 -27.75 -46.22
N ILE A 832 -8.56 -27.94 -45.91
CA ILE A 832 -8.16 -28.29 -44.55
C ILE A 832 -8.24 -27.03 -43.65
N GLN A 833 -8.95 -27.16 -42.53
CA GLN A 833 -9.12 -26.11 -41.53
C GLN A 833 -8.20 -26.35 -40.33
N PHE A 834 -7.45 -25.30 -39.97
CA PHE A 834 -6.65 -25.27 -38.74
C PHE A 834 -7.11 -24.11 -37.85
N ASN A 835 -7.14 -24.34 -36.54
CA ASN A 835 -7.35 -23.25 -35.59
C ASN A 835 -5.98 -22.73 -35.18
N SER A 836 -5.71 -21.46 -35.49
CA SER A 836 -4.54 -20.74 -35.01
C SER A 836 -5.02 -19.77 -33.93
N THR A 837 -4.52 -19.93 -32.71
CA THR A 837 -4.63 -18.87 -31.70
C THR A 837 -3.75 -17.70 -32.10
N PHE A 838 -3.90 -16.56 -31.43
CA PHE A 838 -3.08 -15.39 -31.74
C PHE A 838 -1.57 -15.73 -31.73
N ASP A 839 -1.07 -16.47 -30.74
CA ASP A 839 0.36 -16.78 -30.60
C ASP A 839 0.87 -17.99 -31.40
N ASP A 840 0.01 -18.69 -32.12
CA ASP A 840 0.39 -19.93 -32.81
C ASP A 840 0.96 -19.66 -34.22
N ASN A 841 2.14 -19.03 -34.24
CA ASN A 841 2.91 -18.75 -35.45
C ASN A 841 3.32 -20.03 -36.19
N ALA A 842 3.60 -21.11 -35.45
CA ALA A 842 4.03 -22.38 -36.02
C ALA A 842 2.92 -23.01 -36.87
N THR A 843 1.69 -23.10 -36.33
CA THR A 843 0.54 -23.59 -37.10
C THR A 843 0.21 -22.66 -38.25
N LEU A 844 0.35 -21.35 -38.09
CA LEU A 844 0.10 -20.40 -39.18
C LEU A 844 1.10 -20.58 -40.34
N LEU A 845 2.40 -20.63 -40.07
CA LEU A 845 3.43 -20.80 -41.10
C LEU A 845 3.46 -22.19 -41.72
N ALA A 846 3.13 -23.24 -40.95
CA ALA A 846 2.98 -24.59 -41.49
C ALA A 846 1.83 -24.69 -42.49
N ASN A 847 0.80 -23.86 -42.32
CA ASN A 847 -0.45 -23.96 -43.07
C ASN A 847 -0.73 -22.74 -43.98
N CYS A 848 0.13 -21.75 -44.02
CA CYS A 848 0.00 -20.61 -44.92
C CYS A 848 1.37 -20.06 -45.30
N ASN A 849 1.65 -20.09 -46.60
CA ASN A 849 2.91 -19.63 -47.18
C ASN A 849 2.94 -18.09 -47.25
N PRO A 850 3.88 -17.40 -46.56
CA PRO A 850 3.96 -15.93 -46.57
C PRO A 850 4.20 -15.31 -47.95
N MET A 851 4.71 -16.08 -48.90
CA MET A 851 4.98 -15.63 -50.27
C MET A 851 3.76 -15.67 -51.19
N GLU A 852 2.67 -16.32 -50.76
CA GLU A 852 1.44 -16.46 -51.56
C GLU A 852 0.42 -15.37 -51.24
N ASN A 853 -0.64 -15.34 -52.05
CA ASN A 853 -1.82 -14.54 -51.77
C ASN A 853 -2.47 -14.99 -50.45
N TYR A 854 -2.98 -14.04 -49.66
CA TYR A 854 -3.80 -14.37 -48.50
C TYR A 854 -5.03 -13.48 -48.41
N THR A 855 -6.09 -14.04 -47.84
CA THR A 855 -7.35 -13.33 -47.65
C THR A 855 -7.79 -13.38 -46.20
N ILE A 856 -8.16 -12.24 -45.62
CA ILE A 856 -8.72 -12.15 -44.28
C ILE A 856 -10.23 -11.90 -44.38
N ILE A 857 -11.05 -12.70 -43.69
CA ILE A 857 -12.51 -12.55 -43.68
C ILE A 857 -12.98 -12.19 -42.28
N VAL A 858 -13.76 -11.10 -42.17
CA VAL A 858 -14.33 -10.59 -40.92
C VAL A 858 -15.86 -10.56 -41.04
N HIS A 859 -16.55 -11.40 -40.27
CA HIS A 859 -18.01 -11.54 -40.32
C HIS A 859 -18.75 -10.40 -39.62
N GLY A 860 -20.09 -10.45 -39.60
CA GLY A 860 -20.98 -9.43 -39.01
C GLY A 860 -21.56 -9.80 -37.64
N TRP A 861 -22.51 -8.99 -37.16
CA TRP A 861 -23.27 -9.24 -35.92
C TRP A 861 -24.17 -10.48 -36.04
N GLY A 862 -24.20 -11.31 -35.00
CA GLY A 862 -24.97 -12.56 -34.96
C GLY A 862 -24.39 -13.71 -35.79
N GLU A 863 -23.31 -13.47 -36.54
CA GLU A 863 -22.69 -14.44 -37.45
C GLU A 863 -21.46 -15.13 -36.83
N SER A 864 -21.03 -16.23 -37.42
CA SER A 864 -19.80 -16.95 -37.08
C SER A 864 -19.27 -17.73 -38.30
N ILE A 865 -18.22 -18.53 -38.14
CA ILE A 865 -17.79 -19.47 -39.20
C ILE A 865 -18.89 -20.46 -39.60
N ARG A 866 -19.87 -20.73 -38.72
CA ARG A 866 -20.96 -21.68 -38.97
C ARG A 866 -22.07 -21.12 -39.85
N SER A 867 -22.02 -19.84 -40.16
CA SER A 867 -22.93 -19.24 -41.12
C SER A 867 -22.72 -19.82 -42.51
N VAL A 868 -23.74 -19.78 -43.37
CA VAL A 868 -23.66 -20.40 -44.70
C VAL A 868 -22.73 -19.61 -45.64
N TRP A 869 -22.78 -18.27 -45.59
CA TRP A 869 -22.04 -17.42 -46.53
C TRP A 869 -20.52 -17.49 -46.34
N PRO A 870 -19.92 -17.49 -45.12
CA PRO A 870 -18.47 -17.54 -44.95
C PRO A 870 -17.85 -18.77 -45.58
N LEU A 871 -18.40 -19.96 -45.33
CA LEU A 871 -17.87 -21.21 -45.89
C LEU A 871 -17.88 -21.17 -47.42
N THR A 872 -18.99 -20.73 -48.03
CA THR A 872 -19.04 -20.61 -49.50
C THR A 872 -18.11 -19.54 -50.05
N LEU A 873 -17.83 -18.47 -49.29
CA LEU A 873 -16.92 -17.42 -49.73
C LEU A 873 -15.45 -17.83 -49.58
N ILE A 874 -15.11 -18.52 -48.49
CA ILE A 874 -13.78 -19.11 -48.26
C ILE A 874 -13.41 -20.00 -49.45
N GLY A 875 -14.30 -20.93 -49.83
CA GLY A 875 -14.11 -21.78 -51.00
C GLY A 875 -13.84 -21.01 -52.28
N GLN A 876 -14.63 -19.98 -52.54
CA GLN A 876 -14.47 -19.16 -53.73
C GLN A 876 -13.11 -18.45 -53.77
N PHE A 877 -12.60 -17.97 -52.62
CA PHE A 877 -11.26 -17.39 -52.55
C PHE A 877 -10.16 -18.43 -52.75
N LEU A 878 -10.28 -19.61 -52.15
CA LEU A 878 -9.33 -20.71 -52.32
C LEU A 878 -9.23 -21.12 -53.79
N ASP A 879 -10.37 -21.33 -54.45
CA ASP A 879 -10.43 -21.79 -55.84
C ASP A 879 -9.93 -20.75 -56.85
N MET A 880 -10.24 -19.46 -56.62
CA MET A 880 -10.06 -18.42 -57.64
C MET A 880 -8.93 -17.43 -57.38
N ARG A 881 -8.48 -17.27 -56.13
CA ARG A 881 -7.38 -16.35 -55.76
C ARG A 881 -6.08 -17.09 -55.44
N SER A 882 -6.19 -18.37 -55.09
CA SER A 882 -5.10 -19.22 -54.59
C SER A 882 -4.44 -18.67 -53.31
N GLY A 883 -3.74 -19.51 -52.57
CA GLY A 883 -3.19 -19.18 -51.25
C GLY A 883 -4.22 -19.30 -50.12
N CYS A 884 -3.86 -18.87 -48.90
CA CYS A 884 -4.65 -19.21 -47.71
C CYS A 884 -5.76 -18.18 -47.39
N VAL A 885 -6.79 -18.65 -46.69
CA VAL A 885 -7.86 -17.80 -46.17
C VAL A 885 -7.86 -17.84 -44.64
N ILE A 886 -7.78 -16.68 -44.01
CA ILE A 886 -7.77 -16.47 -42.56
C ILE A 886 -9.12 -15.88 -42.16
N PHE A 887 -9.96 -16.67 -41.51
CA PHE A 887 -11.26 -16.24 -41.01
C PHE A 887 -11.14 -15.80 -39.54
N MET A 888 -11.49 -14.55 -39.24
CA MET A 888 -11.54 -14.02 -37.88
C MET A 888 -12.91 -14.31 -37.24
N ASP A 889 -12.96 -15.33 -36.40
CA ASP A 889 -14.17 -15.78 -35.70
C ASP A 889 -14.23 -15.14 -34.30
N TYR A 890 -14.99 -14.05 -34.17
CA TYR A 890 -15.20 -13.35 -32.90
C TYR A 890 -16.60 -13.64 -32.33
N PHE A 891 -17.13 -14.85 -32.59
CA PHE A 891 -18.48 -15.28 -32.21
C PHE A 891 -18.83 -15.05 -30.74
N PHE A 892 -17.84 -15.13 -29.84
CA PHE A 892 -18.01 -14.82 -28.43
C PHE A 892 -18.64 -13.44 -28.21
N TYR A 893 -18.24 -12.45 -29.00
CA TYR A 893 -18.77 -11.09 -28.97
C TYR A 893 -19.90 -10.88 -29.97
N SER A 894 -19.85 -11.47 -31.17
CA SER A 894 -20.87 -11.21 -32.20
C SER A 894 -22.26 -11.73 -31.82
N LYS A 895 -22.35 -12.72 -30.92
CA LYS A 895 -23.63 -13.25 -30.39
C LYS A 895 -24.31 -12.33 -29.38
N LEU A 896 -23.61 -11.32 -28.87
CA LEU A 896 -24.15 -10.39 -27.87
C LEU A 896 -25.19 -9.45 -28.51
N GLY A 897 -25.95 -8.73 -27.67
CA GLY A 897 -26.82 -7.66 -28.16
C GLY A 897 -26.02 -6.62 -28.94
N TYR A 898 -26.60 -6.04 -30.00
CA TYR A 898 -25.88 -5.17 -30.94
C TYR A 898 -25.18 -3.99 -30.26
N ALA A 899 -25.84 -3.31 -29.32
CA ALA A 899 -25.23 -2.20 -28.56
C ALA A 899 -24.02 -2.65 -27.72
N THR A 900 -24.09 -3.83 -27.12
CA THR A 900 -22.97 -4.44 -26.38
C THR A 900 -21.83 -4.83 -27.32
N LEU A 901 -22.11 -5.38 -28.49
CA LEU A 901 -21.07 -5.63 -29.50
C LEU A 901 -20.37 -4.32 -29.90
N VAL A 902 -21.12 -3.24 -30.10
CA VAL A 902 -20.56 -1.92 -30.43
C VAL A 902 -19.65 -1.39 -29.32
N SER A 903 -19.97 -1.59 -28.04
CA SER A 903 -19.07 -1.18 -26.94
C SER A 903 -17.76 -1.96 -26.91
N HIS A 904 -17.69 -3.13 -27.56
CA HIS A 904 -16.46 -3.93 -27.73
C HIS A 904 -15.66 -3.63 -29.01
N PHE A 905 -16.11 -2.68 -29.84
CA PHE A 905 -15.52 -2.40 -31.15
C PHE A 905 -13.99 -2.22 -31.12
N LYS A 906 -13.49 -1.36 -30.23
CA LYS A 906 -12.05 -1.06 -30.16
C LYS A 906 -11.20 -2.26 -29.72
N GLY A 907 -11.70 -3.09 -28.81
CA GLY A 907 -10.99 -4.28 -28.36
C GLY A 907 -10.87 -5.33 -29.47
N ILE A 908 -11.97 -5.61 -30.17
CA ILE A 908 -11.99 -6.57 -31.29
C ILE A 908 -11.10 -6.06 -32.44
N GLN A 909 -11.18 -4.76 -32.75
CA GLN A 909 -10.36 -4.13 -33.78
C GLN A 909 -8.85 -4.17 -33.45
N ALA A 910 -8.48 -4.00 -32.19
CA ALA A 910 -7.09 -4.09 -31.77
C ALA A 910 -6.50 -5.49 -32.04
N VAL A 911 -7.27 -6.56 -31.80
CA VAL A 911 -6.85 -7.94 -32.11
C VAL A 911 -6.64 -8.13 -33.61
N LEU A 912 -7.55 -7.64 -34.45
CA LEU A 912 -7.38 -7.67 -35.91
C LEU A 912 -6.12 -6.93 -36.36
N THR A 913 -5.87 -5.76 -35.79
CA THR A 913 -4.69 -4.93 -36.13
C THR A 913 -3.40 -5.62 -35.74
N ARG A 914 -3.34 -6.22 -34.54
CA ARG A 914 -2.17 -7.00 -34.14
C ARG A 914 -1.99 -8.23 -35.00
N LYS A 915 -3.07 -8.88 -35.47
CA LYS A 915 -2.95 -10.02 -36.39
C LYS A 915 -2.33 -9.60 -37.72
N LEU A 916 -2.70 -8.44 -38.24
CA LEU A 916 -2.07 -7.87 -39.45
C LEU A 916 -0.57 -7.62 -39.25
N ARG A 917 -0.18 -7.05 -38.10
CA ARG A 917 1.24 -6.85 -37.77
C ARG A 917 2.00 -8.16 -37.60
N GLN A 918 1.38 -9.15 -36.96
CA GLN A 918 1.97 -10.48 -36.85
C GLN A 918 2.18 -11.13 -38.22
N LEU A 919 1.22 -11.02 -39.15
CA LEU A 919 1.42 -11.53 -40.51
C LEU A 919 2.60 -10.82 -41.19
N ASP A 920 2.69 -9.51 -41.06
CA ASP A 920 3.80 -8.71 -41.59
C ASP A 920 5.16 -9.11 -40.99
N GLU A 921 5.22 -9.34 -39.68
CA GLU A 921 6.41 -9.84 -38.96
C GLU A 921 6.82 -11.25 -39.39
N LEU A 922 5.85 -12.10 -39.76
CA LEU A 922 6.07 -13.44 -40.30
C LEU A 922 6.43 -13.45 -41.78
N GLY A 923 6.56 -12.28 -42.42
CA GLY A 923 7.00 -12.12 -43.80
C GLY A 923 5.88 -12.15 -44.84
N PHE A 924 4.62 -12.02 -44.45
CA PHE A 924 3.51 -11.90 -45.39
C PHE A 924 3.52 -10.51 -46.05
N ASP A 925 3.63 -10.47 -47.38
CA ASP A 925 3.60 -9.20 -48.12
C ASP A 925 2.19 -8.59 -48.10
N ALA A 926 2.04 -7.38 -47.55
CA ALA A 926 0.79 -6.63 -47.53
C ALA A 926 0.17 -6.43 -48.94
N ASN A 927 0.97 -6.39 -50.00
CA ASN A 927 0.50 -6.30 -51.38
C ASN A 927 -0.21 -7.57 -51.86
N ASN A 928 0.04 -8.71 -51.21
CA ASN A 928 -0.66 -9.97 -51.47
C ASN A 928 -1.90 -10.15 -50.58
N GLY A 929 -2.17 -9.22 -49.67
CA GLY A 929 -3.27 -9.29 -48.71
C GLY A 929 -4.57 -8.64 -49.20
N VAL A 930 -5.67 -9.39 -49.12
CA VAL A 930 -7.04 -8.87 -49.31
C VAL A 930 -7.82 -9.07 -48.02
N MET A 931 -8.61 -8.08 -47.60
CA MET A 931 -9.53 -8.25 -46.48
C MET A 931 -10.97 -8.00 -46.89
N PHE A 932 -11.86 -8.95 -46.56
CA PHE A 932 -13.30 -8.84 -46.73
C PHE A 932 -13.99 -8.63 -45.39
N GLY A 933 -14.82 -7.60 -45.26
CA GLY A 933 -15.59 -7.33 -44.05
C GLY A 933 -17.08 -7.17 -44.33
N PHE A 934 -17.95 -7.85 -43.58
CA PHE A 934 -19.41 -7.73 -43.72
C PHE A 934 -20.06 -7.02 -42.52
N SER A 935 -20.94 -6.04 -42.77
CA SER A 935 -21.75 -5.37 -41.73
C SER A 935 -20.87 -4.71 -40.66
N PHE A 936 -20.96 -5.12 -39.39
CA PHE A 936 -20.05 -4.70 -38.32
C PHE A 936 -18.57 -5.01 -38.64
N GLY A 937 -18.31 -6.15 -39.29
CA GLY A 937 -16.99 -6.57 -39.73
C GLY A 937 -16.37 -5.65 -40.77
N SER A 938 -17.17 -4.92 -41.55
CA SER A 938 -16.66 -3.88 -42.45
C SER A 938 -15.97 -2.75 -41.68
N HIS A 939 -16.57 -2.31 -40.56
CA HIS A 939 -15.98 -1.27 -39.72
C HIS A 939 -14.72 -1.75 -39.01
N LEU A 940 -14.67 -3.01 -38.59
CA LEU A 940 -13.46 -3.64 -38.08
C LEU A 940 -12.36 -3.66 -39.15
N ALA A 941 -12.71 -4.00 -40.40
CA ALA A 941 -11.76 -4.03 -41.52
C ALA A 941 -11.20 -2.63 -41.84
N PHE A 942 -12.04 -1.58 -41.89
CA PHE A 942 -11.57 -0.21 -42.11
C PHE A 942 -10.59 0.24 -41.03
N GLU A 943 -10.99 0.10 -39.77
CA GLU A 943 -10.16 0.59 -38.67
C GLU A 943 -8.91 -0.29 -38.50
N GLY A 944 -9.01 -1.61 -38.67
CA GLY A 944 -7.87 -2.53 -38.62
C GLY A 944 -6.84 -2.25 -39.72
N GLY A 945 -7.31 -2.08 -40.97
CA GLY A 945 -6.45 -1.74 -42.10
C GLY A 945 -5.79 -0.36 -41.96
N TYR A 946 -6.53 0.63 -41.45
CA TYR A 946 -5.96 1.97 -41.18
C TYR A 946 -4.87 1.92 -40.09
N GLN A 947 -5.13 1.21 -38.99
CA GLN A 947 -4.20 1.09 -37.85
C GLN A 947 -3.01 0.16 -38.13
N PHE A 948 -3.06 -0.62 -39.22
CA PHE A 948 -1.89 -1.35 -39.73
C PHE A 948 -0.77 -0.40 -40.18
N GLY A 949 -1.11 0.87 -40.47
CA GLY A 949 -0.14 1.92 -40.72
C GLY A 949 0.28 1.99 -42.20
N PRO A 950 1.49 2.48 -42.51
CA PRO A 950 1.88 2.86 -43.87
C PRO A 950 1.99 1.68 -44.84
N ARG A 951 2.14 0.44 -44.35
CA ARG A 951 2.32 -0.75 -45.20
C ARG A 951 1.07 -1.18 -45.98
N LYS A 952 -0.13 -0.68 -45.63
CA LYS A 952 -1.46 -0.87 -46.27
C LYS A 952 -1.64 -2.15 -47.10
N LEU A 953 -2.61 -2.99 -46.71
CA LEU A 953 -3.07 -4.10 -47.56
C LEU A 953 -3.39 -3.63 -48.99
N ALA A 954 -3.16 -4.50 -49.98
CA ALA A 954 -3.54 -4.19 -51.36
C ALA A 954 -5.01 -3.83 -51.49
N ARG A 955 -5.88 -4.46 -50.69
CA ARG A 955 -7.32 -4.29 -50.85
C ARG A 955 -8.16 -4.57 -49.61
N ILE A 956 -9.18 -3.73 -49.40
CA ILE A 956 -10.31 -4.00 -48.50
C ILE A 956 -11.63 -3.95 -49.28
N ASP A 957 -12.39 -5.04 -49.19
CA ASP A 957 -13.72 -5.17 -49.77
C ASP A 957 -14.77 -5.25 -48.67
N ALA A 958 -15.55 -4.18 -48.52
CA ALA A 958 -16.50 -4.06 -47.44
C ALA A 958 -17.95 -4.22 -47.94
N CYS A 959 -18.62 -5.26 -47.45
CA CYS A 959 -19.97 -5.58 -47.82
C CYS A 959 -20.96 -5.03 -46.81
N ASP A 960 -21.84 -4.15 -47.29
CA ASP A 960 -22.93 -3.48 -46.61
C ASP A 960 -22.55 -3.01 -45.19
N PRO A 961 -21.57 -2.10 -45.04
CA PRO A 961 -21.10 -1.65 -43.74
C PRO A 961 -22.26 -1.20 -42.86
N ALA A 962 -22.26 -1.58 -41.58
CA ALA A 962 -23.42 -1.34 -40.72
C ALA A 962 -23.70 0.17 -40.54
N GLY A 963 -24.97 0.56 -40.65
CA GLY A 963 -25.42 1.94 -40.38
C GLY A 963 -25.60 2.25 -38.89
N PRO A 964 -26.32 1.41 -38.12
CA PRO A 964 -26.58 1.67 -36.70
C PRO A 964 -25.30 1.85 -35.88
N SER A 965 -25.25 2.89 -35.04
CA SER A 965 -24.09 3.26 -34.20
C SER A 965 -22.79 3.67 -34.92
N PHE A 966 -22.79 3.78 -36.25
CA PHE A 966 -21.66 4.29 -37.04
C PHE A 966 -22.05 5.52 -37.87
N PRO A 967 -22.30 6.68 -37.21
CA PRO A 967 -22.61 7.93 -37.91
C PRO A 967 -21.41 8.41 -38.75
N ALA A 968 -21.61 9.44 -39.56
CA ALA A 968 -20.53 10.03 -40.37
C ALA A 968 -19.31 10.50 -39.56
N SER A 969 -19.49 10.81 -38.26
CA SER A 969 -18.42 11.18 -37.34
C SER A 969 -17.61 9.99 -36.81
N ALA A 970 -18.07 8.75 -36.99
CA ALA A 970 -17.40 7.55 -36.50
C ALA A 970 -16.01 7.40 -37.09
N ILE A 971 -15.07 6.96 -36.26
CA ILE A 971 -13.64 6.90 -36.62
C ILE A 971 -13.38 5.94 -37.80
N SER A 972 -14.02 4.77 -37.81
CA SER A 972 -13.92 3.80 -38.91
C SER A 972 -14.45 4.34 -40.23
N VAL A 973 -15.47 5.20 -40.20
CA VAL A 973 -16.04 5.85 -41.38
C VAL A 973 -15.07 6.87 -41.96
N LYS A 974 -14.42 7.67 -41.11
CA LYS A 974 -13.41 8.64 -41.53
C LYS A 974 -12.18 7.96 -42.14
N HIS A 975 -11.78 6.82 -41.59
CA HIS A 975 -10.57 6.09 -41.99
C HIS A 975 -10.76 5.16 -43.21
N ALA A 976 -12.00 4.91 -43.62
CA ALA A 976 -12.30 3.90 -44.63
C ALA A 976 -11.60 4.13 -45.99
N LYS A 977 -11.39 5.37 -46.46
CA LYS A 977 -10.67 5.59 -47.73
C LYS A 977 -9.19 5.27 -47.66
N ASP A 978 -8.62 5.35 -46.46
CA ASP A 978 -7.20 5.25 -46.21
C ASP A 978 -6.79 3.88 -45.66
N SER A 979 -7.75 2.98 -45.40
CA SER A 979 -7.51 1.71 -44.71
C SER A 979 -6.76 0.66 -45.55
N ALA A 980 -6.71 0.81 -46.86
CA ALA A 980 -5.93 -0.03 -47.77
C ALA A 980 -5.55 0.78 -49.03
N GLN A 981 -4.76 0.19 -49.93
CA GLN A 981 -4.46 0.82 -51.21
C GLN A 981 -5.75 1.00 -52.02
N ASN A 982 -6.59 -0.05 -52.06
CA ASN A 982 -7.89 -0.03 -52.72
C ASN A 982 -9.01 -0.40 -51.75
N VAL A 983 -10.05 0.44 -51.64
CA VAL A 983 -11.20 0.20 -50.75
C VAL A 983 -12.51 0.33 -51.50
N GLN A 984 -13.24 -0.78 -51.64
CA GLN A 984 -14.60 -0.75 -52.18
C GLN A 984 -15.65 -1.04 -51.10
N CYS A 985 -16.81 -0.40 -51.22
CA CYS A 985 -17.98 -0.68 -50.41
C CYS A 985 -19.15 -1.08 -51.27
N ILE A 986 -19.77 -2.20 -50.96
CA ILE A 986 -20.93 -2.72 -51.70
C ILE A 986 -22.15 -2.51 -50.81
N HIS A 987 -23.06 -1.66 -51.24
CA HIS A 987 -24.27 -1.32 -50.51
C HIS A 987 -25.45 -2.09 -51.08
N THR A 988 -26.14 -2.84 -50.22
CA THR A 988 -27.33 -3.62 -50.60
C THR A 988 -28.55 -3.25 -49.78
N SER A 989 -28.36 -2.62 -48.61
CA SER A 989 -29.45 -2.30 -47.69
C SER A 989 -29.31 -0.95 -47.00
N SER A 990 -30.44 -0.27 -46.76
CA SER A 990 -30.49 0.94 -45.92
C SER A 990 -31.12 0.72 -44.54
N ASP A 991 -31.63 -0.49 -44.25
CA ASP A 991 -32.25 -0.80 -42.96
C ASP A 991 -31.20 -1.09 -41.87
N LYS A 992 -30.19 -1.87 -42.22
CA LYS A 992 -29.07 -2.31 -41.38
C LYS A 992 -27.74 -1.84 -41.94
N GLY A 993 -27.63 -1.71 -43.26
CA GLY A 993 -26.48 -1.12 -43.94
C GLY A 993 -26.50 0.40 -43.89
N THR A 994 -25.34 1.01 -44.08
CA THR A 994 -25.16 2.46 -44.08
C THR A 994 -25.62 3.10 -45.39
N THR A 995 -26.25 4.26 -45.29
CA THR A 995 -26.59 5.11 -46.44
C THR A 995 -25.46 6.06 -46.83
N LEU A 996 -24.36 6.08 -46.06
CA LEU A 996 -23.19 6.90 -46.37
C LEU A 996 -22.35 6.25 -47.48
N ARG A 997 -21.67 7.07 -48.29
CA ARG A 997 -20.85 6.65 -49.45
C ARG A 997 -19.42 7.18 -49.30
N TYR A 998 -18.73 6.66 -48.28
CA TYR A 998 -17.44 7.18 -47.83
C TYR A 998 -16.24 6.37 -48.32
N CYS A 999 -16.42 5.25 -49.01
CA CYS A 999 -15.31 4.44 -49.50
C CYS A 999 -14.77 5.00 -50.82
N GLN A 1000 -13.57 4.59 -51.23
CA GLN A 1000 -12.99 5.05 -52.50
C GLN A 1000 -13.94 4.72 -53.66
N LYS A 1001 -14.43 3.48 -53.72
CA LYS A 1001 -15.43 3.02 -54.69
C LYS A 1001 -16.68 2.56 -53.96
N SER A 1002 -17.79 3.28 -54.07
CA SER A 1002 -19.05 2.92 -53.42
C SER A 1002 -20.05 2.36 -54.45
N ILE A 1003 -20.34 1.07 -54.37
CA ILE A 1003 -21.14 0.30 -55.32
C ILE A 1003 -22.54 0.10 -54.76
N ASN A 1004 -23.53 0.70 -55.40
CA ASN A 1004 -24.93 0.67 -55.04
C ASN A 1004 -25.67 -0.44 -55.79
N MET A 1005 -26.03 -1.51 -55.10
CA MET A 1005 -26.66 -2.69 -55.72
C MET A 1005 -28.18 -2.56 -55.79
N GLY A 1006 -28.77 -3.08 -56.86
CA GLY A 1006 -30.22 -3.19 -57.00
C GLY A 1006 -30.90 -1.83 -56.99
N ARG A 1007 -31.83 -1.62 -56.04
CA ARG A 1007 -32.50 -0.32 -55.88
C ARG A 1007 -31.61 0.66 -55.12
N CYS A 1008 -30.54 1.12 -55.78
CA CYS A 1008 -29.61 2.13 -55.26
C CYS A 1008 -28.91 1.76 -53.94
N GLY A 1009 -28.70 0.48 -53.67
CA GLY A 1009 -28.14 -0.01 -52.41
C GLY A 1009 -29.09 0.15 -51.21
N ILE A 1010 -30.39 0.34 -51.44
CA ILE A 1010 -31.42 0.49 -50.40
C ILE A 1010 -32.12 -0.85 -50.16
N THR A 1011 -32.53 -1.53 -51.24
CA THR A 1011 -33.24 -2.82 -51.17
C THR A 1011 -32.93 -3.69 -52.39
N GLN A 1012 -33.03 -5.01 -52.21
CA GLN A 1012 -32.77 -6.00 -53.26
C GLN A 1012 -34.05 -6.73 -53.66
N ILE A 1013 -34.22 -6.97 -54.97
CA ILE A 1013 -35.39 -7.67 -55.52
C ILE A 1013 -35.38 -9.16 -55.12
N GLY A 1014 -34.19 -9.75 -54.97
CA GLY A 1014 -34.01 -11.11 -54.49
C GLY A 1014 -34.15 -11.28 -52.97
N ALA A 1015 -34.47 -10.23 -52.21
CA ALA A 1015 -34.58 -10.32 -50.75
C ALA A 1015 -35.80 -11.16 -50.33
N THR A 1016 -35.58 -12.11 -49.43
CA THR A 1016 -36.60 -12.99 -48.83
C THR A 1016 -36.52 -12.93 -47.29
N SER A 1017 -37.23 -13.83 -46.59
CA SER A 1017 -37.18 -13.91 -45.12
C SER A 1017 -35.75 -14.17 -44.60
N PRO A 1018 -35.43 -13.80 -43.35
CA PRO A 1018 -34.11 -14.04 -42.75
C PRO A 1018 -33.61 -15.49 -42.99
N PRO A 1019 -32.31 -15.68 -43.31
CA PRO A 1019 -31.24 -14.67 -43.31
C PRO A 1019 -31.10 -13.88 -44.62
N LEU A 1020 -31.88 -14.18 -45.66
CA LEU A 1020 -31.73 -13.65 -47.03
C LEU A 1020 -32.42 -12.28 -47.26
N MET A 1021 -32.36 -11.40 -46.28
CA MET A 1021 -32.84 -10.01 -46.41
C MET A 1021 -31.85 -9.19 -47.27
N SER A 1022 -32.24 -7.98 -47.72
CA SER A 1022 -31.37 -7.09 -48.52
C SER A 1022 -29.95 -6.93 -47.95
N HIS A 1023 -29.82 -6.84 -46.62
CA HIS A 1023 -28.52 -6.80 -45.92
C HIS A 1023 -27.71 -8.10 -46.07
N GLY A 1024 -28.35 -9.26 -45.85
CA GLY A 1024 -27.71 -10.58 -45.92
C GLY A 1024 -27.36 -11.06 -47.33
N LEU A 1025 -27.87 -10.40 -48.37
CA LEU A 1025 -27.53 -10.70 -49.77
C LEU A 1025 -26.15 -10.17 -50.18
N CYS A 1026 -25.56 -9.23 -49.43
CA CYS A 1026 -24.28 -8.63 -49.84
C CYS A 1026 -23.16 -9.66 -50.02
N PRO A 1027 -22.85 -10.52 -49.03
CA PRO A 1027 -21.79 -11.51 -49.19
C PRO A 1027 -22.08 -12.52 -50.33
N ILE A 1028 -23.37 -12.77 -50.61
CA ILE A 1028 -23.80 -13.64 -51.71
C ILE A 1028 -23.53 -12.99 -53.06
N PHE A 1029 -23.84 -11.70 -53.23
CA PHE A 1029 -23.50 -10.96 -54.45
C PHE A 1029 -21.98 -10.88 -54.64
N TYR A 1030 -21.23 -10.59 -53.58
CA TYR A 1030 -19.78 -10.54 -53.63
C TYR A 1030 -19.19 -11.89 -54.06
N ARG A 1031 -19.67 -13.01 -53.51
CA ARG A 1031 -19.28 -14.36 -53.93
C ARG A 1031 -19.63 -14.61 -55.40
N ASN A 1032 -20.86 -14.30 -55.82
CA ASN A 1032 -21.28 -14.49 -57.21
C ASN A 1032 -20.45 -13.62 -58.17
N ALA A 1033 -19.92 -12.49 -57.70
CA ALA A 1033 -19.07 -11.61 -58.50
C ALA A 1033 -17.73 -12.23 -58.90
N PHE A 1034 -17.34 -13.41 -58.39
CA PHE A 1034 -16.19 -14.17 -58.89
C PHE A 1034 -16.45 -14.80 -60.27
N THR A 1035 -17.67 -15.24 -60.54
CA THR A 1035 -18.03 -15.99 -61.76
C THR A 1035 -19.03 -15.25 -62.64
N SER A 1036 -19.80 -14.32 -62.08
CA SER A 1036 -20.89 -13.59 -62.74
C SER A 1036 -20.63 -12.10 -62.79
N ASP A 1037 -20.94 -11.48 -63.93
CA ASP A 1037 -20.62 -10.07 -64.16
C ASP A 1037 -21.72 -9.16 -63.60
N PHE A 1038 -21.34 -8.36 -62.61
CA PHE A 1038 -22.12 -7.24 -62.10
C PHE A 1038 -21.54 -5.95 -62.67
N ASN A 1039 -22.07 -5.54 -63.80
CA ASN A 1039 -21.58 -4.37 -64.51
C ASN A 1039 -21.90 -3.08 -63.76
N LEU A 1040 -20.90 -2.21 -63.63
CA LEU A 1040 -20.98 -0.95 -62.90
C LEU A 1040 -21.29 0.22 -63.85
N VAL A 1041 -22.22 1.08 -63.43
CA VAL A 1041 -22.55 2.34 -64.11
C VAL A 1041 -22.20 3.51 -63.16
N PRO A 1042 -21.34 4.46 -63.56
CA PRO A 1042 -21.02 5.63 -62.73
C PRO A 1042 -22.25 6.51 -62.49
N LYS A 1043 -22.40 7.04 -61.26
CA LYS A 1043 -23.51 7.93 -60.86
C LYS A 1043 -23.75 9.08 -61.83
N LYS A 1044 -22.66 9.74 -62.25
CA LYS A 1044 -22.70 10.88 -63.17
C LYS A 1044 -23.41 10.55 -64.49
N LEU A 1045 -23.23 9.33 -65.00
CA LEU A 1045 -23.85 8.87 -66.24
C LEU A 1045 -25.35 8.60 -66.07
N ILE A 1046 -25.77 8.17 -64.87
CA ILE A 1046 -27.17 7.95 -64.53
C ILE A 1046 -27.89 9.29 -64.41
N GLU A 1047 -27.32 10.24 -63.66
CA GLU A 1047 -27.90 11.57 -63.43
C GLU A 1047 -28.10 12.39 -64.71
N THR A 1048 -27.20 12.26 -65.70
CA THR A 1048 -27.29 13.02 -66.96
C THR A 1048 -28.17 12.37 -68.02
N THR A 1049 -28.31 11.04 -68.00
CA THR A 1049 -28.87 10.29 -69.15
C THR A 1049 -30.24 9.70 -68.85
N PHE A 1050 -30.54 9.40 -67.59
CA PHE A 1050 -31.77 8.71 -67.20
C PHE A 1050 -32.30 9.33 -65.91
N LYS A 1051 -33.45 10.00 -65.96
CA LYS A 1051 -34.20 10.48 -64.77
C LYS A 1051 -34.64 9.28 -63.89
N VAL A 1052 -33.71 8.58 -63.25
CA VAL A 1052 -33.95 7.41 -62.41
C VAL A 1052 -34.06 7.89 -60.97
N THR A 1053 -35.30 8.00 -60.49
CA THR A 1053 -35.58 8.13 -59.06
C THR A 1053 -35.51 6.75 -58.40
N CYS A 1054 -34.62 6.59 -57.42
CA CYS A 1054 -34.37 5.37 -56.63
C CYS A 1054 -35.61 4.73 -55.95
N TYR A 1055 -36.78 5.34 -56.05
CA TYR A 1055 -38.00 4.92 -55.37
C TYR A 1055 -39.03 4.18 -56.23
N ASN A 1056 -39.04 4.27 -57.58
CA ASN A 1056 -40.18 3.69 -58.33
C ASN A 1056 -40.02 3.20 -59.78
N LYS A 1057 -38.82 3.15 -60.37
CA LYS A 1057 -38.62 2.44 -61.67
C LYS A 1057 -37.25 1.78 -61.74
N THR A 1058 -37.24 0.51 -62.14
CA THR A 1058 -36.06 -0.28 -62.51
C THR A 1058 -35.23 0.49 -63.54
N ILE A 1059 -33.90 0.44 -63.45
CA ILE A 1059 -33.03 0.94 -64.52
C ILE A 1059 -33.41 0.19 -65.81
N SER A 1060 -33.69 0.93 -66.89
CA SER A 1060 -34.11 0.35 -68.18
C SER A 1060 -33.01 -0.57 -68.74
N PRO A 1061 -33.33 -1.77 -69.27
CA PRO A 1061 -32.33 -2.73 -69.76
C PRO A 1061 -31.55 -2.27 -71.00
N ASN A 1062 -31.88 -1.14 -71.62
CA ASN A 1062 -31.22 -0.62 -72.83
C ASN A 1062 -29.98 0.26 -72.54
N VAL A 1063 -29.31 0.10 -71.40
CA VAL A 1063 -28.07 0.84 -71.11
C VAL A 1063 -26.91 0.20 -71.87
N THR A 1064 -26.37 0.89 -72.86
CA THR A 1064 -25.12 0.51 -73.52
C THR A 1064 -23.98 0.68 -72.51
N LEU A 1065 -23.52 -0.43 -71.94
CA LEU A 1065 -22.45 -0.47 -70.97
C LEU A 1065 -21.14 -0.02 -71.64
N LEU A 1066 -20.58 1.11 -71.20
CA LEU A 1066 -19.16 1.39 -71.36
C LEU A 1066 -18.42 0.24 -70.67
N SER A 1067 -17.57 -0.50 -71.40
CA SER A 1067 -16.63 -1.56 -70.97
C SER A 1067 -16.92 -2.25 -69.63
N PRO A 1068 -17.11 -3.58 -69.56
CA PRO A 1068 -17.63 -4.28 -68.37
C PRO A 1068 -16.72 -4.10 -67.15
N THR A 1069 -16.97 -3.02 -66.39
CA THR A 1069 -16.35 -2.77 -65.10
C THR A 1069 -17.13 -3.60 -64.10
N ARG A 1070 -16.49 -4.62 -63.53
CA ARG A 1070 -17.11 -5.60 -62.63
C ARG A 1070 -17.01 -5.15 -61.18
N MET A 1071 -17.87 -5.64 -60.30
CA MET A 1071 -17.72 -5.42 -58.85
C MET A 1071 -16.90 -6.51 -58.17
N GLY A 1072 -16.66 -6.35 -56.86
CA GLY A 1072 -16.09 -7.41 -56.02
C GLY A 1072 -14.63 -7.65 -56.36
N ILE A 1073 -14.10 -8.84 -56.14
CA ILE A 1073 -12.67 -9.13 -56.33
C ILE A 1073 -12.17 -8.85 -57.76
N ARG A 1074 -13.07 -8.88 -58.76
CA ARG A 1074 -12.76 -8.61 -60.18
C ARG A 1074 -12.89 -7.14 -60.58
N LEU A 1075 -13.14 -6.23 -59.64
CA LEU A 1075 -13.12 -4.79 -59.88
C LEU A 1075 -11.74 -4.34 -60.36
N ASP A 1076 -11.73 -3.64 -61.50
CA ASP A 1076 -10.57 -2.89 -61.96
C ASP A 1076 -10.32 -1.73 -61.00
N THR A 1077 -9.21 -1.78 -60.28
CA THR A 1077 -8.86 -0.78 -59.26
C THR A 1077 -8.46 0.57 -59.84
N THR A 1078 -8.20 0.65 -61.15
CA THR A 1078 -7.82 1.89 -61.84
C THR A 1078 -9.00 2.82 -62.11
N ILE A 1079 -10.25 2.36 -61.93
CA ILE A 1079 -11.42 3.21 -62.11
C ILE A 1079 -11.43 4.35 -61.08
N PRO A 1080 -11.94 5.55 -61.45
CA PRO A 1080 -11.96 6.69 -60.55
C PRO A 1080 -12.72 6.42 -59.25
N ASP A 1081 -12.31 7.08 -58.19
CA ASP A 1081 -13.08 7.10 -56.95
C ASP A 1081 -14.46 7.72 -57.17
N GLY A 1082 -15.49 7.13 -56.58
CA GLY A 1082 -16.85 7.61 -56.74
C GLY A 1082 -17.93 6.58 -56.47
N GLU A 1083 -19.15 6.97 -56.79
CA GLU A 1083 -20.35 6.14 -56.66
C GLU A 1083 -20.69 5.45 -57.99
N TYR A 1084 -20.94 4.15 -57.89
CA TYR A 1084 -21.31 3.28 -59.00
C TYR A 1084 -22.61 2.56 -58.67
N TYR A 1085 -23.33 2.11 -59.68
CA TYR A 1085 -24.58 1.37 -59.54
C TYR A 1085 -24.54 0.08 -60.34
N SER A 1086 -25.14 -0.97 -59.81
CA SER A 1086 -25.31 -2.25 -60.49
C SER A 1086 -26.73 -2.77 -60.29
N ILE A 1087 -27.31 -3.33 -61.35
CA ILE A 1087 -28.69 -3.82 -61.33
C ILE A 1087 -28.71 -5.29 -60.91
N THR A 1088 -29.61 -5.66 -60.00
CA THR A 1088 -29.74 -7.03 -59.49
C THR A 1088 -31.06 -7.68 -59.87
N GLY A 1089 -30.99 -8.99 -60.15
CA GLY A 1089 -32.13 -9.86 -60.47
C GLY A 1089 -32.75 -10.53 -59.24
N LYS A 1090 -33.77 -11.35 -59.47
CA LYS A 1090 -34.52 -12.06 -58.40
C LYS A 1090 -33.90 -13.41 -58.01
N LEU A 1091 -33.20 -14.08 -58.92
CA LEU A 1091 -32.63 -15.42 -58.72
C LEU A 1091 -31.12 -15.38 -58.92
N SER A 1092 -30.38 -16.23 -58.20
CA SER A 1092 -28.94 -16.42 -58.38
C SER A 1092 -28.61 -16.75 -59.85
N PRO A 1093 -27.60 -16.12 -60.49
CA PRO A 1093 -26.51 -15.34 -59.89
C PRO A 1093 -26.85 -13.89 -59.48
N PHE A 1094 -28.10 -13.47 -59.62
CA PHE A 1094 -28.64 -12.17 -59.23
C PHE A 1094 -28.13 -10.98 -60.07
N ASN A 1095 -27.47 -11.22 -61.19
CA ASN A 1095 -27.29 -10.22 -62.25
C ASN A 1095 -28.46 -10.28 -63.25
N LEU A 1096 -28.70 -9.21 -64.01
CA LEU A 1096 -29.80 -9.11 -65.00
C LEU A 1096 -29.37 -9.35 -66.45
N ILE A 1097 -28.14 -9.82 -66.67
CA ILE A 1097 -27.55 -10.06 -67.99
C ILE A 1097 -26.85 -11.42 -68.00
#